data_AF-A0A8J6QRP1-F1
#
_entry.id   AF-A0A8J6QRP1-F1
#
_cell.length_a   1.000
_cell.length_b   1.000
_cell.length_c   1.000
_cell.angle_alpha   90.00
_cell.angle_beta   90.00
_cell.angle_gamma   90.00
#
_symmetry.space_group_name_H-M   'P 1'
#
loop_
_entity.id
_entity.type
_entity.pdbx_description
1 polymer ?
#
loop_
_entity_poly.entity_id
_entity_poly.type
_entity_poly.pdbx_seq_one_letter_code
_entity_poly.pdbx_strand_id
1 'polypeptide(L)'
;MTTAIPETFAEFYNDQEAVTTIDGTQAQLDADKQLYSMFRTMVDDIKLLKGQGYQTTVAWSKGKDSTCVLLAELQAQREFLSENPTFAPANNPVVVTSIDTGVENVWIQIHGRYEEQRLKRYCRRVGLTLELLTARPPLAERWTSLFLTAHKLPSVGRLNNDCSVILKIDQSARLLKTINERFGSDRVVTLLGSRIEESLSRAESIRRHSNDVAVDEVMANGKSSKVFMPIRDWTYEDVMGLLSRAGSNPQSRPSPEYAIPGYGENFRILRVIYGDADSGSCPVSAHKIKGANKQAGCGGSRFGCGLCLKVPRDRSVENQNQKVRYKHLQGDLKKVRDYIFSVSQDVRHRTYHARAIDTETGHVVLQPNVLNAMTIERIALYLMQLTDDDAKRAEHFKGLVAQGHAALMTDPGYADIMTDPELSLEDRDELRQVYVEGAQQHLINILGVEEAVYLDAIHSRDGVRLPPYRMTALLAAVHAGKRLPYPRVDLSKVRVDAIPDARMMPIDELPVTPIFRPTDIIEADFRSGCVSVNNDASESYTLVVRQSSENTPTWSLSFKGRIVPLHALLEEDLADIKAEMLAALASSERSEIKRVIKLRHRREYALPQQVNSSGVKAEPYRNWSRRKATVKKGVISKGRSSVLFYRFDSRSLLERAHVQARPFWLPSWTRTEARIYSDVRDVTMLPEHQSNVGYAINPEALSDWLQFSAEHAFDAHNDAVLSAQKKRYSRFRYAGVGVFEELLRQGVLCLNSGTEATSQAISDRTAMFNRMGLFERKDNRTLAQAGISMSEYRQIKAKRVATLRQDRTASRRRAAQMLENVKDSPAAYAATALSDAAAVLMQHYQSIYSEWLAYALGVHLGQTGFDDVNFQARAKVSRIWLDETETMLADVDVLSKTVLLDEHRAALNSDWQIKAAMVRDLAQYQQQLETLRTQAQQQLQTRVFSQQEVVPYWLLLVQMVLAGLPQATELSGWHIARVEQAQHDARAFFSKLQGLDAAPEQPNGIAIMPAALVGRHSKLAMANALVQSAQP
;
A
#
# COMPACT_ATOMS: atom_id res chain seq x y z
N MET A 1 -48.71 49.10 -71.99
CA MET A 1 -48.81 47.84 -71.22
C MET A 1 -47.39 47.34 -71.04
N THR A 2 -46.55 47.84 -70.10
CA THR A 2 -46.49 47.51 -68.64
C THR A 2 -46.70 46.01 -68.40
N THR A 3 -45.85 45.20 -67.72
CA THR A 3 -44.82 45.38 -66.67
C THR A 3 -44.18 43.99 -66.43
N ALA A 4 -42.85 43.80 -66.34
CA ALA A 4 -41.96 43.75 -65.15
C ALA A 4 -41.54 42.33 -64.65
N ILE A 5 -40.26 42.29 -64.23
CA ILE A 5 -39.23 41.26 -63.92
C ILE A 5 -39.42 40.55 -62.54
N PRO A 6 -38.60 39.55 -62.06
CA PRO A 6 -37.16 39.66 -61.69
C PRO A 6 -36.26 38.48 -62.17
N GLU A 7 -35.02 38.68 -62.66
CA GLU A 7 -33.73 38.94 -61.99
C GLU A 7 -33.01 37.71 -61.38
N THR A 8 -31.72 37.58 -61.73
CA THR A 8 -30.59 36.80 -61.13
C THR A 8 -30.01 35.65 -61.97
N PHE A 9 -29.37 35.98 -63.10
CA PHE A 9 -28.40 35.11 -63.79
C PHE A 9 -27.23 35.93 -64.39
N ALA A 10 -26.76 36.93 -63.65
CA ALA A 10 -25.69 37.83 -64.06
C ALA A 10 -24.70 38.06 -62.92
N GLU A 11 -23.98 37.01 -62.49
CA GLU A 11 -22.91 37.15 -61.48
C GLU A 11 -22.05 35.87 -61.40
N PHE A 12 -21.35 35.45 -62.46
CA PHE A 12 -20.33 34.39 -62.31
C PHE A 12 -19.11 34.48 -63.25
N TYR A 13 -18.90 35.63 -63.90
CA TYR A 13 -17.67 35.90 -64.66
C TYR A 13 -17.13 37.30 -64.34
N ASN A 14 -16.66 37.50 -63.11
CA ASN A 14 -15.75 38.63 -62.84
C ASN A 14 -14.88 38.51 -61.57
N ASP A 15 -14.47 37.31 -61.17
CA ASP A 15 -13.33 37.17 -60.26
C ASP A 15 -12.08 36.87 -61.09
N GLN A 16 -11.49 37.92 -61.67
CA GLN A 16 -10.04 37.95 -61.77
C GLN A 16 -9.52 38.07 -60.34
N GLU A 17 -9.44 36.95 -59.61
CA GLU A 17 -8.60 36.88 -58.43
C GLU A 17 -7.22 37.34 -58.86
N ALA A 18 -6.79 38.50 -58.34
CA ALA A 18 -5.45 39.01 -58.53
C ALA A 18 -4.47 37.90 -58.17
N VAL A 19 -3.86 37.28 -59.19
CA VAL A 19 -2.76 36.34 -59.00
C VAL A 19 -1.60 37.18 -58.47
N THR A 20 -1.53 37.31 -57.15
CA THR A 20 -0.36 37.85 -56.46
C THR A 20 0.78 36.88 -56.73
N THR A 21 1.66 37.25 -57.65
CA THR A 21 2.96 36.63 -57.83
C THR A 21 3.79 36.96 -56.60
N ILE A 22 3.78 36.03 -55.64
CA ILE A 22 4.65 36.09 -54.47
C ILE A 22 6.03 35.64 -54.95
N ASP A 23 7.05 36.48 -54.80
CA ASP A 23 8.44 36.04 -54.96
C ASP A 23 8.72 34.98 -53.87
N GLY A 24 8.93 33.73 -54.30
CA GLY A 24 9.16 32.61 -53.40
C GLY A 24 10.37 32.82 -52.48
N THR A 25 11.35 33.62 -52.92
CA THR A 25 12.56 33.94 -52.15
C THR A 25 12.24 34.90 -51.00
N GLN A 26 11.43 35.93 -51.28
CA GLN A 26 11.03 36.92 -50.26
C GLN A 26 10.08 36.28 -49.23
N ALA A 27 9.15 35.45 -49.67
CA ALA A 27 8.25 34.75 -48.75
C ALA A 27 8.98 33.76 -47.84
N GLN A 28 10.03 33.10 -48.33
CA GLN A 28 10.88 32.26 -47.50
C GLN A 28 11.66 33.09 -46.47
N LEU A 29 12.26 34.22 -46.89
CA LEU A 29 12.98 35.13 -46.01
C LEU A 29 12.07 35.68 -44.89
N ASP A 30 10.85 36.09 -45.25
CA ASP A 30 9.86 36.61 -44.28
C ASP A 30 9.45 35.53 -43.27
N ALA A 31 9.24 34.29 -43.73
CA ALA A 31 8.94 33.16 -42.86
C ALA A 31 10.12 32.79 -41.94
N ASP A 32 11.34 32.80 -42.46
CA ASP A 32 12.56 32.56 -41.69
C ASP A 32 12.73 33.62 -40.60
N LYS A 33 12.55 34.90 -40.95
CA LYS A 33 12.60 36.03 -40.02
C LYS A 33 11.53 35.94 -38.93
N GLN A 34 10.30 35.60 -39.28
CA GLN A 34 9.21 35.44 -38.33
C GLN A 34 9.50 34.32 -37.32
N LEU A 35 9.86 33.12 -37.81
CA LEU A 35 10.16 31.98 -36.95
C LEU A 35 11.38 32.23 -36.06
N TYR A 36 12.42 32.86 -36.62
CA TYR A 36 13.61 33.22 -35.84
C TYR A 36 13.28 34.24 -34.75
N SER A 37 12.45 35.25 -35.05
CA SER A 37 11.96 36.22 -34.06
C SER A 37 11.22 35.52 -32.90
N MET A 38 10.31 34.60 -33.22
CA MET A 38 9.59 33.82 -32.20
C MET A 38 10.55 32.96 -31.36
N PHE A 39 11.54 32.32 -31.99
CA PHE A 39 12.59 31.58 -31.29
C PHE A 39 13.42 32.48 -30.37
N ARG A 40 13.79 33.67 -30.83
CA ARG A 40 14.53 34.67 -30.03
C ARG A 40 13.76 35.09 -28.81
N THR A 41 12.48 35.45 -28.94
CA THR A 41 11.63 35.79 -27.79
C THR A 41 11.64 34.68 -26.73
N MET A 42 11.48 33.42 -27.16
CA MET A 42 11.53 32.28 -26.25
C MET A 42 12.92 32.11 -25.58
N VAL A 43 14.01 32.31 -26.32
CA VAL A 43 15.38 32.26 -25.75
C VAL A 43 15.59 33.38 -24.73
N ASP A 44 15.16 34.60 -25.06
CA ASP A 44 15.34 35.78 -24.22
C ASP A 44 14.52 35.68 -22.93
N ASP A 45 13.28 35.17 -23.00
CA ASP A 45 12.45 34.90 -21.82
C ASP A 45 13.11 33.87 -20.88
N ILE A 46 13.70 32.80 -21.43
CA ILE A 46 14.41 31.79 -20.64
C ILE A 46 15.68 32.39 -20.01
N LYS A 47 16.42 33.22 -20.74
CA LYS A 47 17.60 33.94 -20.22
C LYS A 47 17.21 34.90 -19.10
N LEU A 48 16.08 35.59 -19.21
CA LEU A 48 15.57 36.48 -18.17
C LEU A 48 15.34 35.72 -16.86
N LEU A 49 14.72 34.54 -16.92
CA LEU A 49 14.56 33.68 -15.74
C LEU A 49 15.91 33.31 -15.13
N LYS A 50 16.89 32.90 -15.94
CA LYS A 50 18.25 32.56 -15.47
C LYS A 50 18.96 33.76 -14.84
N GLY A 51 18.83 34.94 -15.44
CA GLY A 51 19.39 36.20 -14.92
C GLY A 51 18.83 36.61 -13.56
N GLN A 52 17.60 36.24 -13.26
CA GLN A 52 16.98 36.42 -11.94
C GLN A 52 17.34 35.32 -10.93
N GLY A 53 18.25 34.40 -11.29
CA GLY A 53 18.74 33.33 -10.41
C GLY A 53 17.84 32.09 -10.35
N TYR A 54 16.88 31.94 -11.27
CA TYR A 54 16.07 30.72 -11.35
C TYR A 54 16.82 29.59 -12.08
N GLN A 55 16.73 28.38 -11.53
CA GLN A 55 17.10 27.15 -12.22
C GLN A 55 15.92 26.71 -13.12
N THR A 56 16.12 26.75 -14.43
CA THR A 56 15.15 26.22 -15.39
C THR A 56 15.29 24.70 -15.52
N THR A 57 14.17 24.00 -15.64
CA THR A 57 14.10 22.55 -15.92
C THR A 57 13.15 22.29 -17.07
N VAL A 58 13.61 21.58 -18.11
CA VAL A 58 12.77 21.26 -19.28
C VAL A 58 12.07 19.93 -19.05
N ALA A 59 10.73 19.91 -19.10
CA ALA A 59 9.99 18.65 -19.15
C ALA A 59 9.95 18.13 -20.60
N TRP A 60 10.85 17.20 -20.90
CA TRP A 60 11.09 16.71 -22.24
C TRP A 60 10.42 15.35 -22.48
N SER A 61 9.32 15.37 -23.23
CA SER A 61 8.61 14.17 -23.69
C SER A 61 9.17 13.59 -24.98
N LYS A 62 10.22 14.22 -25.55
CA LYS A 62 10.87 13.81 -26.80
C LYS A 62 9.94 13.85 -28.02
N GLY A 63 8.82 14.57 -27.88
CA GLY A 63 7.96 14.95 -29.00
C GLY A 63 8.35 16.31 -29.56
N LYS A 64 7.67 16.73 -30.64
CA LYS A 64 7.94 17.98 -31.36
C LYS A 64 7.95 19.22 -30.45
N ASP A 65 6.91 19.40 -29.64
CA ASP A 65 6.69 20.64 -28.87
C ASP A 65 7.75 20.79 -27.77
N SER A 66 8.01 19.71 -27.02
CA SER A 66 9.03 19.72 -25.97
C SER A 66 10.46 19.81 -26.50
N THR A 67 10.71 19.35 -27.73
CA THR A 67 12.03 19.47 -28.37
C THR A 67 12.30 20.90 -28.81
N CYS A 68 11.28 21.61 -29.32
CA CYS A 68 11.37 23.04 -29.61
C CYS A 68 11.78 23.85 -28.37
N VAL A 69 11.17 23.58 -27.21
CA VAL A 69 11.53 24.24 -25.93
C VAL A 69 12.96 23.90 -25.50
N LEU A 70 13.40 22.65 -25.66
CA LEU A 70 14.76 22.23 -25.33
C LEU A 70 15.80 22.95 -26.19
N LEU A 71 15.55 23.18 -27.47
CA LEU A 71 16.46 23.93 -28.34
C LEU A 71 16.68 25.35 -27.84
N ALA A 72 15.62 26.03 -27.40
CA ALA A 72 15.73 27.36 -26.84
C ALA A 72 16.43 27.38 -25.48
N GLU A 73 16.15 26.41 -24.60
CA GLU A 73 16.89 26.28 -23.32
C GLU A 73 18.39 26.10 -23.54
N LEU A 74 18.79 25.25 -24.50
CA LEU A 74 20.20 25.03 -24.81
C LEU A 74 20.86 26.31 -25.35
N GLN A 75 20.16 27.05 -26.21
CA GLN A 75 20.67 28.31 -26.74
C GLN A 75 20.75 29.38 -25.65
N ALA A 76 19.69 29.54 -24.84
CA ALA A 76 19.64 30.43 -23.69
C ALA A 76 20.78 30.14 -22.71
N GLN A 77 21.04 28.86 -22.40
CA GLN A 77 22.13 28.48 -21.52
C GLN A 77 23.51 28.88 -22.09
N ARG A 78 23.74 28.64 -23.38
CA ARG A 78 25.00 28.99 -24.02
C ARG A 78 25.24 30.49 -24.00
N GLU A 79 24.23 31.27 -24.37
CA GLU A 79 24.31 32.73 -24.35
C GLU A 79 24.51 33.25 -22.93
N PHE A 80 23.73 32.76 -21.98
CA PHE A 80 23.85 33.14 -20.57
C PHE A 80 25.25 32.90 -20.02
N LEU A 81 25.85 31.72 -20.27
CA LEU A 81 27.22 31.41 -19.83
C LEU A 81 28.27 32.26 -20.55
N SER A 82 28.06 32.58 -21.83
CA SER A 82 28.97 33.45 -22.59
C SER A 82 28.94 34.91 -22.12
N GLU A 83 27.76 35.40 -21.73
CA GLU A 83 27.55 36.75 -21.20
C GLU A 83 27.97 36.86 -19.72
N ASN A 84 28.03 35.73 -19.01
CA ASN A 84 28.36 35.67 -17.59
C ASN A 84 29.51 34.66 -17.32
N PRO A 85 30.74 34.93 -17.78
CA PRO A 85 31.86 33.97 -17.72
C PRO A 85 32.32 33.61 -16.30
N THR A 86 31.88 34.35 -15.28
CA THR A 86 32.10 34.03 -13.87
C THR A 86 31.23 32.87 -13.36
N PHE A 87 30.15 32.53 -14.07
CA PHE A 87 29.32 31.37 -13.75
C PHE A 87 29.98 30.09 -14.24
N ALA A 88 30.46 29.27 -13.30
CA ALA A 88 30.95 27.94 -13.64
C ALA A 88 29.81 27.08 -14.20
N PRO A 89 29.94 26.47 -15.40
CA PRO A 89 28.92 25.59 -15.98
C PRO A 89 28.54 24.42 -15.08
N ALA A 90 29.45 23.98 -14.19
CA ALA A 90 29.19 22.93 -13.21
C ALA A 90 28.13 23.34 -12.17
N ASN A 91 28.00 24.64 -11.88
CA ASN A 91 27.08 25.19 -10.89
C ASN A 91 25.72 25.61 -11.49
N ASN A 92 25.56 25.50 -12.82
CA ASN A 92 24.32 25.80 -13.53
C ASN A 92 24.11 24.76 -14.65
N PRO A 93 23.68 23.53 -14.30
CA PRO A 93 23.44 22.50 -15.29
C PRO A 93 22.17 22.79 -16.11
N VAL A 94 22.14 22.31 -17.36
CA VAL A 94 20.90 22.15 -18.12
C VAL A 94 20.15 20.96 -17.53
N VAL A 95 19.09 21.23 -16.77
CA VAL A 95 18.27 20.19 -16.15
C VAL A 95 17.15 19.79 -17.13
N VAL A 96 17.15 18.52 -17.53
CA VAL A 96 16.12 17.96 -18.41
C VAL A 96 15.46 16.80 -17.69
N THR A 97 14.13 16.83 -17.59
CA THR A 97 13.34 15.76 -16.98
C THR A 97 12.57 14.99 -18.03
N SER A 98 12.58 13.67 -17.95
CA SER A 98 11.79 12.79 -18.82
C SER A 98 11.09 11.71 -18.00
N ILE A 99 9.95 11.23 -18.51
CA ILE A 99 9.18 10.17 -17.87
C ILE A 99 9.07 9.00 -18.83
N ASP A 100 9.57 7.84 -18.41
CA ASP A 100 9.37 6.57 -19.09
C ASP A 100 8.19 5.84 -18.43
N THR A 101 7.06 5.75 -19.11
CA THR A 101 5.88 5.05 -18.57
C THR A 101 6.01 3.52 -18.62
N GLY A 102 7.02 2.98 -19.30
CA GLY A 102 7.23 1.55 -19.53
C GLY A 102 6.26 0.92 -20.55
N VAL A 103 5.37 1.71 -21.16
CA VAL A 103 4.38 1.26 -22.15
C VAL A 103 4.22 2.26 -23.31
N GLU A 104 5.25 3.04 -23.62
CA GLU A 104 5.20 4.06 -24.67
C GLU A 104 4.95 3.47 -26.07
N ASN A 105 4.65 4.33 -27.05
CA ASN A 105 4.68 3.91 -28.45
C ASN A 105 6.11 3.49 -28.83
N VAL A 106 6.24 2.35 -29.52
CA VAL A 106 7.53 1.72 -29.87
C VAL A 106 8.46 2.68 -30.62
N TRP A 107 7.94 3.42 -31.60
CA TRP A 107 8.74 4.34 -32.40
C TRP A 107 9.08 5.64 -31.67
N ILE A 108 8.19 6.12 -30.81
CA ILE A 108 8.50 7.24 -29.92
C ILE A 108 9.58 6.87 -28.91
N GLN A 109 9.59 5.63 -28.44
CA GLN A 109 10.66 5.10 -27.58
C GLN A 109 12.01 5.02 -28.32
N ILE A 110 12.03 4.48 -29.55
CA ILE A 110 13.25 4.43 -30.40
C ILE A 110 13.78 5.85 -30.63
N HIS A 111 12.92 6.73 -31.16
CA HIS A 111 13.25 8.14 -31.40
C HIS A 111 13.78 8.80 -30.13
N GLY A 112 13.10 8.59 -29.01
CA GLY A 112 13.50 9.18 -27.75
C GLY A 112 14.90 8.76 -27.29
N ARG A 113 15.24 7.47 -27.41
CA ARG A 113 16.59 6.96 -27.08
C ARG A 113 17.65 7.53 -28.03
N TYR A 114 17.34 7.63 -29.32
CA TYR A 114 18.21 8.22 -30.34
C TYR A 114 18.53 9.69 -30.02
N GLU A 115 17.51 10.50 -29.72
CA GLU A 115 17.69 11.92 -29.40
C GLU A 115 18.43 12.15 -28.06
N GLU A 116 18.20 11.30 -27.05
CA GLU A 116 18.96 11.39 -25.79
C GLU A 116 20.47 11.26 -26.01
N GLN A 117 20.90 10.36 -26.89
CA GLN A 117 22.33 10.18 -27.19
C GLN A 117 22.89 11.36 -27.98
N ARG A 118 22.12 11.92 -28.91
CA ARG A 118 22.50 13.15 -29.65
C ARG A 118 22.66 14.33 -28.69
N LEU A 119 21.72 14.53 -27.77
CA LEU A 119 21.77 15.58 -26.76
C LEU A 119 23.01 15.42 -25.86
N LYS A 120 23.26 14.22 -25.34
CA LYS A 120 24.45 13.94 -24.51
C LYS A 120 25.75 14.25 -25.25
N ARG A 121 25.87 13.83 -26.52
CA ARG A 121 27.05 14.12 -27.37
C ARG A 121 27.22 15.61 -27.62
N TYR A 122 26.12 16.31 -27.92
CA TYR A 122 26.13 17.75 -28.12
C TYR A 122 26.62 18.50 -26.88
N CYS A 123 26.01 18.26 -25.71
CA CYS A 123 26.38 18.96 -24.49
C CYS A 123 27.86 18.76 -24.12
N ARG A 124 28.41 17.54 -24.29
CA ARG A 124 29.85 17.29 -24.12
C ARG A 124 30.71 18.11 -25.09
N ARG A 125 30.32 18.16 -26.37
CA ARG A 125 31.04 18.89 -27.42
C ARG A 125 31.06 20.39 -27.19
N VAL A 126 29.96 20.96 -26.69
CA VAL A 126 29.84 22.42 -26.46
C VAL A 126 30.16 22.85 -25.03
N GLY A 127 30.63 21.93 -24.17
CA GLY A 127 31.02 22.24 -22.79
C GLY A 127 29.86 22.57 -21.84
N LEU A 128 28.65 22.10 -22.13
CA LEU A 128 27.49 22.25 -21.24
C LEU A 128 27.36 21.08 -20.27
N THR A 129 27.16 21.37 -18.98
CA THR A 129 26.79 20.36 -17.98
C THR A 129 25.32 19.97 -18.18
N LEU A 130 25.05 18.71 -18.52
CA LEU A 130 23.70 18.18 -18.72
C LEU A 130 23.30 17.28 -17.55
N GLU A 131 22.15 17.55 -16.95
CA GLU A 131 21.50 16.68 -15.97
C GLU A 131 20.18 16.15 -16.55
N LEU A 132 20.26 14.99 -17.21
CA LEU A 132 19.10 14.32 -17.78
C LEU A 132 18.54 13.30 -16.78
N LEU A 133 17.45 13.66 -16.10
CA LEU A 133 16.77 12.83 -15.11
C LEU A 133 15.58 12.13 -15.74
N THR A 134 15.60 10.79 -15.79
CA THR A 134 14.46 9.99 -16.25
C THR A 134 13.84 9.23 -15.09
N ALA A 135 12.55 9.43 -14.85
CA ALA A 135 11.80 8.64 -13.87
C ALA A 135 10.96 7.56 -14.57
N ARG A 136 10.92 6.38 -13.96
CA ARG A 136 10.07 5.26 -14.35
C ARG A 136 9.19 4.86 -13.15
N PRO A 137 7.92 4.46 -13.37
CA PRO A 137 7.08 3.95 -12.30
C PRO A 137 7.73 2.74 -11.60
N PRO A 138 7.76 2.73 -10.26
CA PRO A 138 8.19 1.56 -9.51
C PRO A 138 7.24 0.39 -9.74
N LEU A 139 7.67 -0.84 -9.41
CA LEU A 139 6.99 -2.08 -9.77
C LEU A 139 5.48 -2.07 -9.47
N ALA A 140 5.08 -1.69 -8.26
CA ALA A 140 3.66 -1.64 -7.85
C ALA A 140 2.80 -0.63 -8.63
N GLU A 141 3.43 0.33 -9.31
CA GLU A 141 2.81 1.40 -10.08
C GLU A 141 2.92 1.20 -11.59
N ARG A 142 3.65 0.17 -12.07
CA ARG A 142 3.71 -0.19 -13.50
C ARG A 142 2.32 -0.55 -14.02
N TRP A 143 2.09 -0.40 -15.32
CA TRP A 143 0.77 -0.57 -15.95
C TRP A 143 0.14 -1.94 -15.61
N THR A 144 0.90 -3.03 -15.72
CA THR A 144 0.47 -4.40 -15.40
C THR A 144 0.09 -4.55 -13.92
N SER A 145 0.95 -4.07 -13.03
CA SER A 145 0.75 -4.06 -11.57
C SER A 145 -0.47 -3.26 -11.12
N LEU A 146 -0.89 -2.24 -11.88
CA LEU A 146 -2.10 -1.47 -11.56
C LEU A 146 -3.38 -2.19 -12.03
N PHE A 147 -3.38 -2.69 -13.26
CA PHE A 147 -4.60 -3.11 -13.94
C PHE A 147 -4.84 -4.63 -13.95
N LEU A 148 -3.84 -5.43 -13.56
CA LEU A 148 -3.95 -6.88 -13.46
C LEU A 148 -4.00 -7.40 -12.02
N THR A 149 -3.84 -6.56 -10.99
CA THR A 149 -3.86 -6.94 -9.55
C THR A 149 -5.24 -6.94 -8.89
N ALA A 150 -6.32 -6.86 -9.68
CA ALA A 150 -7.69 -6.67 -9.18
C ALA A 150 -7.91 -5.39 -8.35
N HIS A 151 -7.01 -4.39 -8.47
CA HIS A 151 -7.12 -3.11 -7.75
C HIS A 151 -7.84 -2.05 -8.56
N LYS A 152 -7.63 -2.03 -9.88
CA LYS A 152 -8.15 -1.03 -10.82
C LYS A 152 -8.62 -1.70 -12.11
N LEU A 153 -9.56 -1.04 -12.77
CA LEU A 153 -9.90 -1.35 -14.16
C LEU A 153 -8.99 -0.59 -15.12
N PRO A 154 -8.67 -1.15 -16.29
CA PRO A 154 -7.97 -0.43 -17.35
C PRO A 154 -8.64 0.93 -17.66
N SER A 155 -7.83 1.98 -17.78
CA SER A 155 -8.31 3.36 -17.86
C SER A 155 -8.85 3.73 -19.25
N VAL A 156 -10.14 3.56 -19.47
CA VAL A 156 -10.83 3.98 -20.71
C VAL A 156 -11.33 5.43 -20.67
N GLY A 157 -11.79 5.98 -21.80
CA GLY A 157 -12.25 7.37 -21.92
C GLY A 157 -13.33 7.81 -20.92
N ARG A 158 -14.25 6.90 -20.54
CA ARG A 158 -15.31 7.16 -19.54
C ARG A 158 -14.87 6.97 -18.08
N LEU A 159 -13.71 6.36 -17.86
CA LEU A 159 -13.16 6.10 -16.54
C LEU A 159 -12.11 7.14 -16.18
N ASN A 160 -11.71 7.14 -14.91
CA ASN A 160 -10.71 8.04 -14.37
C ASN A 160 -9.37 7.97 -15.14
N ASN A 161 -8.59 9.05 -15.08
CA ASN A 161 -7.27 9.15 -15.71
C ASN A 161 -6.18 8.54 -14.82
N ASP A 162 -6.37 7.30 -14.34
CA ASP A 162 -5.47 6.66 -13.37
C ASP A 162 -4.04 6.50 -13.93
N CYS A 163 -3.92 6.07 -15.20
CA CYS A 163 -2.62 5.93 -15.84
C CYS A 163 -1.88 7.27 -16.00
N SER A 164 -2.57 8.35 -16.39
CA SER A 164 -1.95 9.68 -16.54
C SER A 164 -1.47 10.24 -15.19
N VAL A 165 -2.24 10.02 -14.13
CA VAL A 165 -1.84 10.47 -12.78
C VAL A 165 -0.64 9.65 -12.29
N ILE A 166 -0.74 8.33 -12.29
CA ILE A 166 0.27 7.47 -11.63
C ILE A 166 1.54 7.33 -12.48
N LEU A 167 1.40 7.10 -13.79
CA LEU A 167 2.55 6.82 -14.66
C LEU A 167 3.27 8.09 -15.11
N LYS A 168 2.62 9.26 -15.10
CA LYS A 168 3.21 10.53 -15.57
C LYS A 168 3.33 11.59 -14.48
N ILE A 169 2.20 12.00 -13.89
CA ILE A 169 2.18 13.14 -12.95
C ILE A 169 2.92 12.81 -11.65
N ASP A 170 2.65 11.66 -11.05
CA ASP A 170 3.28 11.26 -9.78
C ASP A 170 4.80 11.04 -9.95
N GLN A 171 5.23 10.52 -11.10
CA GLN A 171 6.67 10.36 -11.41
C GLN A 171 7.35 11.71 -11.64
N SER A 172 6.69 12.64 -12.35
CA SER A 172 7.18 14.01 -12.51
C SER A 172 7.29 14.74 -11.17
N ALA A 173 6.32 14.57 -10.27
CA ALA A 173 6.37 15.13 -8.93
C ALA A 173 7.55 14.59 -8.09
N ARG A 174 7.93 13.31 -8.28
CA ARG A 174 9.12 12.73 -7.62
C ARG A 174 10.42 13.37 -8.11
N LEU A 175 10.58 13.53 -9.42
CA LEU A 175 11.75 14.23 -9.99
C LEU A 175 11.82 15.68 -9.51
N LEU A 176 10.69 16.40 -9.55
CA LEU A 176 10.64 17.78 -9.08
C LEU A 176 10.98 17.90 -7.59
N LYS A 177 10.59 16.91 -6.76
CA LYS A 177 10.99 16.89 -5.35
C LYS A 177 12.52 16.84 -5.22
N THR A 178 13.19 15.92 -5.93
CA THR A 178 14.66 15.81 -5.93
C THR A 178 15.34 17.09 -6.43
N ILE A 179 14.82 17.70 -7.50
CA ILE A 179 15.34 18.97 -8.02
C ILE A 179 15.15 20.10 -7.00
N ASN A 180 13.97 20.20 -6.39
CA ASN A 180 13.66 21.23 -5.40
C ASN A 180 14.49 21.09 -4.11
N GLU A 181 14.83 19.86 -3.70
CA GLU A 181 15.73 19.60 -2.57
C GLU A 181 17.15 20.10 -2.86
N ARG A 182 17.58 20.06 -4.12
CA ARG A 182 18.91 20.52 -4.53
C ARG A 182 19.01 22.03 -4.75
N PHE A 183 18.03 22.62 -5.44
CA PHE A 183 18.12 24.02 -5.90
C PHE A 183 17.27 25.01 -5.07
N GLY A 184 16.39 24.52 -4.19
CA GLY A 184 15.41 25.32 -3.46
C GLY A 184 14.08 25.44 -4.21
N SER A 185 12.97 25.19 -3.52
CA SER A 185 11.63 25.09 -4.13
C SER A 185 11.12 26.39 -4.75
N ASP A 186 11.62 27.54 -4.29
CA ASP A 186 11.28 28.88 -4.77
C ASP A 186 12.11 29.31 -5.99
N ARG A 187 13.20 28.59 -6.28
CA ARG A 187 14.16 28.92 -7.35
C ARG A 187 14.03 28.05 -8.60
N VAL A 188 13.10 27.10 -8.65
CA VAL A 188 12.94 26.17 -9.78
C VAL A 188 11.76 26.57 -10.66
N VAL A 189 12.00 26.71 -11.98
CA VAL A 189 10.97 26.98 -12.99
C VAL A 189 10.93 25.82 -14.00
N THR A 190 9.78 25.16 -14.12
CA THR A 190 9.57 24.08 -15.10
C THR A 190 9.10 24.65 -16.44
N LEU A 191 9.88 24.42 -17.49
CA LEU A 191 9.55 24.76 -18.88
C LEU A 191 8.71 23.63 -19.49
N LEU A 192 7.51 23.96 -19.97
CA LEU A 192 6.55 23.01 -20.56
C LEU A 192 6.20 23.39 -22.00
N GLY A 193 6.33 22.46 -22.94
CA GLY A 193 5.89 22.61 -24.33
C GLY A 193 4.38 22.45 -24.54
N SER A 194 3.55 23.11 -23.73
CA SER A 194 2.09 23.07 -23.86
C SER A 194 1.57 24.21 -24.72
N ARG A 195 0.58 23.97 -25.59
CA ARG A 195 -0.01 24.98 -26.48
C ARG A 195 -1.52 25.10 -26.27
N ILE A 196 -2.09 26.30 -26.45
CA ILE A 196 -3.54 26.52 -26.34
C ILE A 196 -4.29 25.82 -27.48
N GLU A 197 -3.74 25.92 -28.70
CA GLU A 197 -4.33 25.36 -29.91
C GLU A 197 -4.26 23.81 -29.96
N GLU A 198 -3.65 23.16 -28.97
CA GLU A 198 -3.58 21.69 -28.94
C GLU A 198 -5.02 21.11 -28.92
N SER A 199 -5.87 21.58 -28.00
CA SER A 199 -7.30 21.17 -27.89
C SER A 199 -8.04 22.04 -26.87
N LEU A 200 -9.37 22.13 -26.99
CA LEU A 200 -10.24 22.84 -26.03
C LEU A 200 -9.99 22.43 -24.57
N SER A 201 -9.92 21.12 -24.29
CA SER A 201 -9.66 20.60 -22.93
C SER A 201 -8.28 21.03 -22.39
N ARG A 202 -7.27 21.16 -23.27
CA ARG A 202 -5.93 21.62 -22.91
C ARG A 202 -5.95 23.09 -22.53
N ALA A 203 -6.62 23.93 -23.34
CA ALA A 203 -6.78 25.36 -23.09
C ALA A 203 -7.48 25.61 -21.74
N GLU A 204 -8.58 24.90 -21.45
CA GLU A 204 -9.26 24.96 -20.15
C GLU A 204 -8.34 24.55 -19.00
N SER A 205 -7.54 23.49 -19.18
CA SER A 205 -6.60 23.03 -18.15
C SER A 205 -5.51 24.06 -17.88
N ILE A 206 -4.95 24.71 -18.90
CA ILE A 206 -3.91 25.74 -18.75
C ILE A 206 -4.46 26.93 -17.95
N ARG A 207 -5.63 27.43 -18.33
CA ARG A 207 -6.34 28.52 -17.63
C ARG A 207 -6.66 28.17 -16.18
N ARG A 208 -7.17 26.95 -15.94
CA ARG A 208 -7.53 26.47 -14.58
C ARG A 208 -6.35 26.44 -13.62
N HIS A 209 -5.12 26.20 -14.11
CA HIS A 209 -3.92 26.18 -13.26
C HIS A 209 -3.22 27.55 -13.17
N SER A 210 -3.76 28.58 -13.82
CA SER A 210 -3.15 29.91 -13.97
C SER A 210 -1.71 29.80 -14.49
N ASN A 211 -1.52 28.93 -15.48
CA ASN A 211 -0.25 28.79 -16.21
C ASN A 211 -0.30 29.56 -17.54
N ASP A 212 -1.34 30.38 -17.72
CA ASP A 212 -1.63 31.22 -18.88
C ASP A 212 -1.02 32.61 -18.68
N VAL A 213 0.29 32.68 -18.38
CA VAL A 213 0.93 33.87 -17.81
C VAL A 213 2.25 34.18 -18.52
N ALA A 214 2.60 35.47 -18.60
CA ALA A 214 3.89 35.91 -19.15
C ALA A 214 5.06 35.57 -18.21
N VAL A 215 6.31 35.69 -18.71
CA VAL A 215 7.52 35.41 -17.93
C VAL A 215 7.58 36.25 -16.64
N ASP A 216 7.19 37.53 -16.70
CA ASP A 216 7.17 38.44 -15.55
C ASP A 216 6.20 37.98 -14.45
N GLU A 217 5.05 37.46 -14.85
CA GLU A 217 4.05 36.92 -13.93
C GLU A 217 4.50 35.59 -13.31
N VAL A 218 5.29 34.78 -14.01
CA VAL A 218 5.92 33.58 -13.44
C VAL A 218 6.91 33.98 -12.34
N MET A 219 7.68 35.04 -12.55
CA MET A 219 8.64 35.56 -11.57
C MET A 219 7.93 36.13 -10.33
N ALA A 220 6.83 36.87 -10.52
CA ALA A 220 6.01 37.43 -9.44
C ALA A 220 5.19 36.40 -8.64
N ASN A 221 5.02 35.17 -9.16
CA ASN A 221 4.17 34.16 -8.55
C ASN A 221 4.83 33.54 -7.28
N GLY A 222 4.19 33.69 -6.12
CA GLY A 222 4.63 33.07 -4.85
C GLY A 222 4.35 31.56 -4.73
N LYS A 223 4.06 30.86 -5.82
CA LYS A 223 3.80 29.41 -5.83
C LYS A 223 5.12 28.64 -5.61
N SER A 224 5.07 27.59 -4.80
CA SER A 224 6.20 26.67 -4.52
C SER A 224 6.62 25.78 -5.71
N SER A 225 6.05 25.99 -6.90
CA SER A 225 6.36 25.27 -8.15
C SER A 225 5.98 26.20 -9.29
N LYS A 226 6.97 26.82 -9.92
CA LYS A 226 6.78 27.75 -11.03
C LYS A 226 6.78 26.99 -12.35
N VAL A 227 5.83 27.28 -13.22
CA VAL A 227 5.68 26.65 -14.55
C VAL A 227 5.65 27.74 -15.59
N PHE A 228 6.45 27.62 -16.64
CA PHE A 228 6.48 28.52 -17.78
C PHE A 228 6.23 27.75 -19.08
N MET A 229 5.39 28.30 -19.97
CA MET A 229 4.97 27.68 -21.23
C MET A 229 5.39 28.55 -22.41
N PRO A 230 6.67 28.50 -22.85
CA PRO A 230 7.22 29.49 -23.78
C PRO A 230 6.60 29.45 -25.20
N ILE A 231 6.00 28.31 -25.58
CA ILE A 231 5.36 28.13 -26.90
C ILE A 231 3.83 28.13 -26.81
N ARG A 232 3.27 28.69 -25.74
CA ARG A 232 1.82 28.65 -25.43
C ARG A 232 0.94 29.03 -26.62
N ASP A 233 1.33 30.08 -27.32
CA ASP A 233 0.56 30.71 -28.40
C ASP A 233 1.01 30.25 -29.80
N TRP A 234 1.90 29.26 -29.88
CA TRP A 234 2.41 28.75 -31.17
C TRP A 234 1.42 27.79 -31.83
N THR A 235 1.40 27.80 -33.15
CA THR A 235 0.65 26.85 -33.98
C THR A 235 1.43 25.55 -34.19
N TYR A 236 0.82 24.56 -34.85
CA TYR A 236 1.52 23.33 -35.23
C TYR A 236 2.62 23.63 -36.27
N GLU A 237 2.30 24.50 -37.22
CA GLU A 237 3.14 24.95 -38.31
C GLU A 237 4.37 25.70 -37.80
N ASP A 238 4.22 26.53 -36.76
CA ASP A 238 5.35 27.24 -36.14
C ASP A 238 6.36 26.25 -35.54
N VAL A 239 5.87 25.25 -34.79
CA VAL A 239 6.72 24.25 -34.13
C VAL A 239 7.45 23.39 -35.16
N MET A 240 6.74 22.85 -36.15
CA MET A 240 7.36 22.01 -37.19
C MET A 240 8.26 22.84 -38.11
N GLY A 241 7.86 24.09 -38.41
CA GLY A 241 8.62 25.05 -39.18
C GLY A 241 9.97 25.36 -38.53
N LEU A 242 9.99 25.59 -37.21
CA LEU A 242 11.23 25.76 -36.45
C LEU A 242 12.10 24.51 -36.49
N LEU A 243 11.54 23.33 -36.17
CA LEU A 243 12.31 22.08 -36.13
C LEU A 243 12.93 21.73 -37.50
N SER A 244 12.24 22.04 -38.60
CA SER A 244 12.75 21.82 -39.96
C SER A 244 13.96 22.70 -40.32
N ARG A 245 14.13 23.84 -39.64
CA ARG A 245 15.21 24.83 -39.82
C ARG A 245 16.32 24.72 -38.79
N ALA A 246 16.13 23.89 -37.76
CA ALA A 246 17.07 23.76 -36.66
C ALA A 246 18.17 22.73 -36.95
N GLY A 247 19.41 23.05 -36.56
CA GLY A 247 20.57 22.17 -36.63
C GLY A 247 21.67 22.65 -37.59
N SER A 248 22.75 21.87 -37.71
CA SER A 248 23.90 22.21 -38.56
C SER A 248 23.69 21.87 -40.05
N ASN A 249 22.76 20.97 -40.36
CA ASN A 249 22.35 20.62 -41.72
C ASN A 249 20.82 20.45 -41.78
N PRO A 250 20.05 21.54 -41.58
CA PRO A 250 18.60 21.48 -41.44
C PRO A 250 17.91 21.05 -42.72
N GLN A 251 16.67 20.57 -42.60
CA GLN A 251 15.86 20.11 -43.73
C GLN A 251 15.48 21.26 -44.68
N SER A 252 15.18 22.42 -44.10
CA SER A 252 14.96 23.67 -44.80
C SER A 252 16.06 24.62 -44.36
N ARG A 253 17.01 24.92 -45.24
CA ARG A 253 18.10 25.85 -44.93
C ARG A 253 17.53 27.25 -44.77
N PRO A 254 17.58 27.84 -43.56
CA PRO A 254 17.17 29.22 -43.39
C PRO A 254 18.24 30.15 -43.99
N SER A 255 17.89 31.41 -44.22
CA SER A 255 18.89 32.44 -44.48
C SER A 255 19.95 32.47 -43.36
N PRO A 256 21.25 32.69 -43.66
CA PRO A 256 22.33 32.59 -42.67
C PRO A 256 22.13 33.44 -41.40
N GLU A 257 21.50 34.60 -41.54
CA GLU A 257 21.18 35.53 -40.46
C GLU A 257 20.12 34.99 -39.48
N TYR A 258 19.31 34.03 -39.91
CA TYR A 258 18.18 33.46 -39.18
C TYR A 258 18.37 31.97 -38.86
N ALA A 259 19.63 31.53 -38.77
CA ALA A 259 19.97 30.15 -38.46
C ALA A 259 19.54 29.77 -37.04
N ILE A 260 18.83 28.65 -36.90
CA ILE A 260 18.37 28.13 -35.61
C ILE A 260 19.32 27.02 -35.15
N PRO A 261 20.02 27.19 -34.02
CA PRO A 261 20.94 26.17 -33.52
C PRO A 261 20.18 24.93 -33.05
N GLY A 262 20.84 23.78 -33.16
CA GLY A 262 20.30 22.53 -32.62
C GLY A 262 21.36 21.58 -32.13
N TYR A 263 20.96 20.65 -31.27
CA TYR A 263 21.85 19.63 -30.72
C TYR A 263 22.14 18.50 -31.72
N GLY A 264 21.31 18.37 -32.75
CA GLY A 264 21.48 17.47 -33.87
C GLY A 264 21.81 18.21 -35.16
N GLU A 265 22.20 17.45 -36.19
CA GLU A 265 22.36 17.98 -37.54
C GLU A 265 21.03 18.48 -38.11
N ASN A 266 19.95 17.76 -37.81
CA ASN A 266 18.58 18.06 -38.19
C ASN A 266 17.60 17.30 -37.28
N PHE A 267 16.29 17.51 -37.48
CA PHE A 267 15.21 16.84 -36.73
C PHE A 267 14.22 16.09 -37.63
N ARG A 268 14.70 15.50 -38.73
CA ARG A 268 13.84 14.91 -39.77
C ARG A 268 13.05 13.69 -39.32
N ILE A 269 13.57 12.92 -38.38
CA ILE A 269 12.90 11.73 -37.87
C ILE A 269 11.56 12.07 -37.21
N LEU A 270 11.45 13.19 -36.51
CA LEU A 270 10.16 13.68 -35.98
C LEU A 270 9.16 13.90 -37.12
N ARG A 271 9.58 14.54 -38.22
CA ARG A 271 8.71 14.77 -39.38
C ARG A 271 8.25 13.45 -40.00
N VAL A 272 9.15 12.48 -40.17
CA VAL A 272 8.81 11.17 -40.74
C VAL A 272 7.83 10.42 -39.84
N ILE A 273 8.13 10.30 -38.54
CA ILE A 273 7.28 9.56 -37.58
C ILE A 273 5.88 10.19 -37.45
N TYR A 274 5.79 11.52 -37.35
CA TYR A 274 4.51 12.23 -37.24
C TYR A 274 3.75 12.25 -38.58
N GLY A 275 4.45 12.37 -39.71
CA GLY A 275 3.85 12.31 -41.05
C GLY A 275 3.21 10.96 -41.30
N ASP A 276 3.92 9.86 -41.00
CA ASP A 276 3.42 8.49 -41.16
C ASP A 276 2.31 8.13 -40.16
N ALA A 277 2.11 8.94 -39.14
CA ALA A 277 1.02 8.82 -38.18
C ALA A 277 -0.25 9.58 -38.58
N ASP A 278 -0.20 10.43 -39.61
CA ASP A 278 -1.35 11.19 -40.12
C ASP A 278 -1.98 10.49 -41.34
N SER A 279 -3.26 10.74 -41.61
CA SER A 279 -4.02 10.03 -42.66
C SER A 279 -3.84 10.60 -44.07
N GLY A 280 -2.90 11.53 -44.27
CA GLY A 280 -2.60 12.16 -45.55
C GLY A 280 -1.14 12.56 -45.67
N SER A 281 -0.62 12.62 -46.90
CA SER A 281 0.74 13.09 -47.17
C SER A 281 0.89 14.51 -46.63
N CYS A 282 1.70 14.70 -45.59
CA CYS A 282 2.00 16.01 -45.05
C CYS A 282 2.74 16.81 -46.14
N PRO A 283 2.19 17.93 -46.66
CA PRO A 283 2.87 18.73 -47.68
C PRO A 283 3.92 19.60 -46.99
N VAL A 284 4.96 18.99 -46.45
CA VAL A 284 6.18 19.71 -46.01
C VAL A 284 7.16 19.86 -47.17
N SER A 285 6.87 19.25 -48.33
CA SER A 285 7.54 19.56 -49.59
C SER A 285 7.03 20.90 -50.13
N ALA A 286 7.95 21.76 -50.55
CA ALA A 286 7.77 23.12 -51.05
C ALA A 286 6.81 23.32 -52.26
N HIS A 287 6.04 22.30 -52.64
CA HIS A 287 5.04 22.38 -53.70
C HIS A 287 3.64 22.44 -53.08
N LYS A 288 3.22 23.64 -52.67
CA LYS A 288 1.79 23.95 -52.49
C LYS A 288 1.13 23.88 -53.88
N ILE A 289 0.44 22.78 -54.19
CA ILE A 289 -0.45 22.74 -55.36
C ILE A 289 -1.64 23.64 -55.04
N LYS A 290 -1.73 24.81 -55.70
CA LYS A 290 -2.93 25.66 -55.67
C LYS A 290 -4.12 24.82 -56.16
N GLY A 291 -5.12 24.60 -55.31
CA GLY A 291 -6.37 23.91 -55.67
C GLY A 291 -6.74 22.70 -54.82
N ALA A 292 -5.86 22.20 -53.94
CA ALA A 292 -6.25 21.18 -52.97
C ALA A 292 -7.04 21.82 -51.81
N ASN A 293 -8.28 21.36 -51.59
CA ASN A 293 -9.17 21.81 -50.52
C ASN A 293 -8.44 21.97 -49.18
N LYS A 294 -8.64 23.11 -48.51
CA LYS A 294 -8.17 23.46 -47.14
C LYS A 294 -8.77 22.58 -46.01
N GLN A 295 -9.09 21.30 -46.26
CA GLN A 295 -9.93 20.50 -45.35
C GLN A 295 -9.37 19.14 -44.91
N ALA A 296 -8.08 18.87 -45.10
CA ALA A 296 -7.40 17.81 -44.35
C ALA A 296 -6.15 18.40 -43.68
N GLY A 297 -6.32 18.96 -42.48
CA GLY A 297 -5.22 19.54 -41.72
C GLY A 297 -4.19 18.45 -41.37
N CYS A 298 -2.98 18.58 -41.89
CA CYS A 298 -1.84 17.82 -41.40
C CYS A 298 -1.45 18.35 -40.01
N GLY A 299 -1.25 17.47 -39.03
CA GLY A 299 -0.79 17.86 -37.68
C GLY A 299 -1.76 17.55 -36.53
N GLY A 300 -2.86 16.85 -36.80
CA GLY A 300 -3.81 16.41 -35.77
C GLY A 300 -3.37 15.15 -34.99
N SER A 301 -2.36 14.41 -35.47
CA SER A 301 -2.00 13.11 -34.89
C SER A 301 -1.20 13.27 -33.58
N ARG A 302 -1.75 12.75 -32.48
CA ARG A 302 -1.12 12.69 -31.16
C ARG A 302 -0.82 11.24 -30.80
N PHE A 303 0.41 10.99 -30.34
CA PHE A 303 0.80 9.66 -29.87
C PHE A 303 0.29 9.39 -28.47
N GLY A 304 -0.45 8.27 -28.34
CA GLY A 304 -0.67 7.60 -27.07
C GLY A 304 0.44 6.62 -26.75
N CYS A 305 0.53 6.21 -25.49
CA CYS A 305 1.29 5.02 -25.10
C CYS A 305 0.74 3.78 -25.83
N GLY A 306 1.54 2.74 -26.08
CA GLY A 306 1.13 1.54 -26.83
C GLY A 306 -0.04 0.76 -26.23
N LEU A 307 -0.29 0.91 -24.92
CA LEU A 307 -1.46 0.38 -24.21
C LEU A 307 -2.50 1.47 -23.83
N CYS A 308 -2.53 2.60 -24.54
CA CYS A 308 -3.48 3.67 -24.26
C CYS A 308 -4.91 3.28 -24.67
N LEU A 309 -5.83 3.33 -23.70
CA LEU A 309 -7.25 2.97 -23.88
C LEU A 309 -8.20 4.19 -23.81
N LYS A 310 -7.65 5.41 -23.74
CA LYS A 310 -8.45 6.64 -23.61
C LYS A 310 -9.26 6.93 -24.86
N VAL A 311 -8.70 6.63 -26.03
CA VAL A 311 -9.40 6.67 -27.32
C VAL A 311 -9.84 5.27 -27.72
N PRO A 312 -11.01 5.07 -28.34
CA PRO A 312 -11.41 3.74 -28.81
C PRO A 312 -10.49 3.18 -29.90
N ARG A 313 -10.13 4.00 -30.89
CA ARG A 313 -9.20 3.66 -31.98
C ARG A 313 -7.96 4.54 -31.91
N ASP A 314 -6.80 3.91 -31.98
CA ASP A 314 -5.54 4.63 -32.11
C ASP A 314 -5.20 4.83 -33.60
N ARG A 315 -5.63 5.97 -34.14
CA ARG A 315 -5.43 6.31 -35.56
C ARG A 315 -3.94 6.42 -35.91
N SER A 316 -3.11 6.89 -34.98
CA SER A 316 -1.66 7.06 -35.20
C SER A 316 -0.99 5.72 -35.50
N VAL A 317 -1.29 4.71 -34.67
CA VAL A 317 -0.78 3.35 -34.85
C VAL A 317 -1.42 2.65 -36.06
N GLU A 318 -2.69 2.94 -36.37
CA GLU A 318 -3.37 2.43 -37.57
C GLU A 318 -2.71 2.90 -38.86
N ASN A 319 -2.38 4.19 -38.94
CA ASN A 319 -1.70 4.79 -40.10
C ASN A 319 -0.26 4.27 -40.21
N GLN A 320 0.50 4.28 -39.12
CA GLN A 320 1.88 3.78 -39.11
C GLN A 320 1.94 2.31 -39.57
N ASN A 321 1.05 1.46 -39.07
CA ASN A 321 1.03 0.03 -39.42
C ASN A 321 0.67 -0.28 -40.89
N GLN A 322 0.31 0.72 -41.69
CA GLN A 322 0.20 0.57 -43.15
C GLN A 322 1.58 0.33 -43.78
N LYS A 323 2.64 0.91 -43.19
CA LYS A 323 4.03 0.70 -43.60
C LYS A 323 4.65 -0.47 -42.83
N VAL A 324 5.39 -1.33 -43.55
CA VAL A 324 5.93 -2.60 -43.00
C VAL A 324 6.92 -2.33 -41.88
N ARG A 325 7.78 -1.30 -42.01
CA ARG A 325 8.76 -0.92 -40.98
C ARG A 325 8.15 -0.68 -39.60
N TYR A 326 6.95 -0.09 -39.55
CA TYR A 326 6.27 0.17 -38.28
C TYR A 326 5.60 -1.09 -37.76
N LYS A 327 4.85 -1.77 -38.62
CA LYS A 327 4.15 -3.01 -38.27
C LYS A 327 5.10 -4.09 -37.77
N HIS A 328 6.28 -4.19 -38.36
CA HIS A 328 7.29 -5.18 -37.98
C HIS A 328 7.79 -4.99 -36.54
N LEU A 329 8.13 -3.75 -36.14
CA LEU A 329 8.61 -3.46 -34.78
C LEU A 329 7.49 -3.36 -33.73
N GLN A 330 6.30 -2.88 -34.12
CA GLN A 330 5.16 -2.78 -33.20
C GLN A 330 4.49 -4.14 -32.92
N GLY A 331 4.80 -5.16 -33.74
CA GLY A 331 4.27 -6.50 -33.62
C GLY A 331 2.75 -6.52 -33.51
N ASP A 332 2.24 -7.39 -32.63
CA ASP A 332 0.80 -7.53 -32.38
C ASP A 332 0.29 -6.72 -31.17
N LEU A 333 1.05 -5.70 -30.74
CA LEU A 333 0.70 -4.86 -29.58
C LEU A 333 -0.69 -4.21 -29.75
N LYS A 334 -1.00 -3.71 -30.96
CA LYS A 334 -2.31 -3.12 -31.26
C LYS A 334 -3.46 -4.11 -31.04
N LYS A 335 -3.30 -5.36 -31.50
CA LYS A 335 -4.31 -6.41 -31.35
C LYS A 335 -4.63 -6.68 -29.89
N VAL A 336 -3.58 -6.78 -29.06
CA VAL A 336 -3.72 -6.97 -27.61
C VAL A 336 -4.35 -5.75 -26.95
N ARG A 337 -3.94 -4.54 -27.33
CA ARG A 337 -4.53 -3.28 -26.88
C ARG A 337 -6.02 -3.18 -27.19
N ASP A 338 -6.44 -3.53 -28.41
CA ASP A 338 -7.85 -3.51 -28.84
C ASP A 338 -8.68 -4.56 -28.09
N TYR A 339 -8.09 -5.72 -27.80
CA TYR A 339 -8.70 -6.73 -26.94
C TYR A 339 -8.89 -6.23 -25.50
N ILE A 340 -7.86 -5.62 -24.89
CA ILE A 340 -7.95 -5.04 -23.55
C ILE A 340 -9.03 -3.95 -23.51
N PHE A 341 -9.10 -3.09 -24.54
CA PHE A 341 -10.17 -2.10 -24.66
C PHE A 341 -11.54 -2.77 -24.64
N SER A 342 -11.75 -3.78 -25.49
CA SER A 342 -13.03 -4.48 -25.58
C SER A 342 -13.46 -5.14 -24.27
N VAL A 343 -12.59 -5.93 -23.63
CA VAL A 343 -12.96 -6.63 -22.38
C VAL A 343 -13.13 -5.66 -21.20
N SER A 344 -12.48 -4.50 -21.22
CA SER A 344 -12.66 -3.49 -20.18
C SER A 344 -14.05 -2.83 -20.21
N GLN A 345 -14.72 -2.81 -21.37
CA GLN A 345 -16.04 -2.21 -21.59
C GLN A 345 -17.21 -3.17 -21.33
N ASP A 346 -16.94 -4.48 -21.30
CA ASP A 346 -17.96 -5.53 -21.21
C ASP A 346 -18.06 -6.09 -19.77
N VAL A 347 -19.26 -6.05 -19.20
CA VAL A 347 -19.53 -6.50 -17.83
C VAL A 347 -19.36 -8.02 -17.63
N ARG A 348 -19.30 -8.81 -18.71
CA ARG A 348 -19.02 -10.25 -18.70
C ARG A 348 -17.59 -10.60 -18.34
N HIS A 349 -16.69 -9.66 -18.50
CA HIS A 349 -15.27 -9.83 -18.14
C HIS A 349 -14.96 -9.38 -16.72
N ARG A 350 -15.99 -9.16 -15.90
CA ARG A 350 -15.89 -8.64 -14.55
C ARG A 350 -16.44 -9.62 -13.53
N THR A 351 -15.93 -9.54 -12.32
CA THR A 351 -16.45 -10.26 -11.16
C THR A 351 -16.85 -9.28 -10.08
N TYR A 352 -17.87 -9.65 -9.31
CA TYR A 352 -18.07 -9.09 -8.00
C TYR A 352 -16.95 -9.62 -7.09
N HIS A 353 -16.16 -8.75 -6.49
CA HIS A 353 -15.01 -9.14 -5.67
C HIS A 353 -15.24 -8.70 -4.22
N ALA A 354 -15.04 -9.61 -3.27
CA ALA A 354 -15.16 -9.29 -1.85
C ALA A 354 -13.99 -8.38 -1.45
N ARG A 355 -14.30 -7.13 -1.08
CA ARG A 355 -13.26 -6.11 -0.85
C ARG A 355 -13.23 -5.58 0.58
N ALA A 356 -14.37 -5.49 1.24
CA ALA A 356 -14.46 -4.87 2.56
C ALA A 356 -15.60 -5.47 3.36
N ILE A 357 -15.55 -5.30 4.67
CA ILE A 357 -16.58 -5.74 5.60
C ILE A 357 -17.03 -4.53 6.39
N ASP A 358 -18.33 -4.36 6.46
CA ASP A 358 -18.95 -3.53 7.47
C ASP A 358 -19.24 -4.39 8.69
N THR A 359 -18.29 -4.42 9.63
CA THR A 359 -18.39 -5.20 10.87
C THR A 359 -19.57 -4.79 11.74
N GLU A 360 -20.07 -3.58 11.53
CA GLU A 360 -21.12 -2.94 12.33
C GLU A 360 -22.52 -3.41 11.91
N THR A 361 -22.72 -3.71 10.63
CA THR A 361 -23.98 -4.26 10.10
C THR A 361 -23.86 -5.73 9.74
N GLY A 362 -22.67 -6.32 9.79
CA GLY A 362 -22.45 -7.71 9.40
C GLY A 362 -22.56 -7.95 7.90
N HIS A 363 -22.16 -6.99 7.06
CA HIS A 363 -22.24 -7.11 5.59
C HIS A 363 -20.86 -7.06 4.93
N VAL A 364 -20.68 -7.85 3.88
CA VAL A 364 -19.51 -7.84 3.00
C VAL A 364 -19.80 -7.06 1.73
N VAL A 365 -18.89 -6.18 1.34
CA VAL A 365 -18.98 -5.41 0.11
C VAL A 365 -18.42 -6.20 -1.05
N LEU A 366 -19.29 -6.47 -2.02
CA LEU A 366 -18.99 -7.09 -3.31
C LEU A 366 -18.87 -5.99 -4.38
N GLN A 367 -17.65 -5.73 -4.85
CA GLN A 367 -17.39 -4.67 -5.84
C GLN A 367 -17.28 -5.25 -7.28
N PRO A 368 -18.01 -4.72 -8.27
CA PRO A 368 -17.98 -5.22 -9.66
C PRO A 368 -16.90 -4.57 -10.53
N ASN A 369 -15.98 -3.78 -9.94
CA ASN A 369 -14.94 -3.03 -10.64
C ASN A 369 -13.62 -3.81 -10.72
N VAL A 370 -13.70 -5.13 -10.88
CA VAL A 370 -12.56 -6.04 -10.94
C VAL A 370 -12.73 -6.96 -12.15
N LEU A 371 -11.69 -7.10 -12.97
CA LEU A 371 -11.67 -8.08 -14.06
C LEU A 371 -11.72 -9.50 -13.48
N ASN A 372 -12.46 -10.41 -14.11
CA ASN A 372 -12.48 -11.80 -13.67
C ASN A 372 -11.13 -12.49 -13.93
N ALA A 373 -10.84 -13.54 -13.16
CA ALA A 373 -9.55 -14.23 -13.19
C ALA A 373 -9.17 -14.74 -14.59
N MET A 374 -10.14 -15.25 -15.35
CA MET A 374 -9.94 -15.69 -16.73
C MET A 374 -9.47 -14.55 -17.64
N THR A 375 -10.07 -13.36 -17.51
CA THR A 375 -9.69 -12.20 -18.33
C THR A 375 -8.31 -11.69 -17.92
N ILE A 376 -8.01 -11.62 -16.62
CA ILE A 376 -6.69 -11.26 -16.11
C ILE A 376 -5.62 -12.20 -16.67
N GLU A 377 -5.82 -13.51 -16.54
CA GLU A 377 -4.90 -14.53 -17.08
C GLU A 377 -4.69 -14.36 -18.59
N ARG A 378 -5.78 -14.16 -19.35
CA ARG A 378 -5.68 -14.04 -20.81
C ARG A 378 -4.94 -12.77 -21.24
N ILE A 379 -5.16 -11.64 -20.56
CA ILE A 379 -4.40 -10.41 -20.83
C ILE A 379 -2.93 -10.62 -20.47
N ALA A 380 -2.64 -11.18 -19.28
CA ALA A 380 -1.27 -11.44 -18.84
C ALA A 380 -0.52 -12.32 -19.84
N LEU A 381 -1.15 -13.40 -20.32
CA LEU A 381 -0.57 -14.29 -21.32
C LEU A 381 -0.25 -13.57 -22.64
N TYR A 382 -1.15 -12.75 -23.17
CA TYR A 382 -0.85 -11.98 -24.38
C TYR A 382 0.28 -10.97 -24.19
N LEU A 383 0.37 -10.33 -23.01
CA LEU A 383 1.47 -9.41 -22.72
C LEU A 383 2.80 -10.15 -22.54
N MET A 384 2.82 -11.31 -21.89
CA MET A 384 3.99 -12.18 -21.79
C MET A 384 4.47 -12.63 -23.17
N GLN A 385 3.54 -13.05 -24.04
CA GLN A 385 3.86 -13.42 -25.42
C GLN A 385 4.47 -12.25 -26.21
N LEU A 386 3.90 -11.05 -26.11
CA LEU A 386 4.47 -9.88 -26.76
C LEU A 386 5.88 -9.57 -26.26
N THR A 387 6.10 -9.67 -24.95
CA THR A 387 7.43 -9.48 -24.35
C THR A 387 8.44 -10.49 -24.90
N ASP A 388 8.11 -11.78 -24.94
CA ASP A 388 9.01 -12.83 -25.41
C ASP A 388 9.23 -12.80 -26.94
N ASP A 389 8.17 -12.53 -27.71
CA ASP A 389 8.25 -12.43 -29.17
C ASP A 389 9.13 -11.23 -29.59
N ASP A 390 9.02 -10.09 -28.91
CA ASP A 390 9.86 -8.92 -29.18
C ASP A 390 11.32 -9.12 -28.74
N ALA A 391 11.57 -9.86 -27.66
CA ALA A 391 12.92 -10.23 -27.23
C ALA A 391 13.62 -11.09 -28.31
N LYS A 392 12.91 -12.09 -28.84
CA LYS A 392 13.39 -12.95 -29.94
C LYS A 392 13.62 -12.16 -31.22
N ARG A 393 12.70 -11.25 -31.57
CA ARG A 393 12.87 -10.33 -32.71
C ARG A 393 14.13 -9.47 -32.56
N ALA A 394 14.34 -8.87 -31.38
CA ALA A 394 15.50 -8.04 -31.11
C ALA A 394 16.82 -8.82 -31.25
N GLU A 395 16.88 -10.03 -30.69
CA GLU A 395 18.06 -10.89 -30.78
C GLU A 395 18.34 -11.36 -32.21
N HIS A 396 17.29 -11.75 -32.94
CA HIS A 396 17.41 -12.07 -34.36
C HIS A 396 17.98 -10.89 -35.16
N PHE A 397 17.47 -9.67 -34.93
CA PHE A 397 17.94 -8.48 -35.63
C PHE A 397 19.40 -8.12 -35.29
N LYS A 398 19.84 -8.30 -34.03
CA LYS A 398 21.28 -8.18 -33.68
C LYS A 398 22.14 -9.15 -34.48
N GLY A 399 21.67 -10.38 -34.67
CA GLY A 399 22.31 -11.37 -35.53
C GLY A 399 22.47 -10.90 -36.98
N LEU A 400 21.43 -10.28 -37.55
CA LEU A 400 21.49 -9.70 -38.90
C LEU A 400 22.47 -8.53 -39.00
N VAL A 401 22.50 -7.65 -37.99
CA VAL A 401 23.47 -6.54 -37.94
C VAL A 401 24.91 -7.06 -37.92
N ALA A 402 25.18 -8.13 -37.16
CA ALA A 402 26.51 -8.74 -37.09
C ALA A 402 26.95 -9.39 -38.43
N GLN A 403 26.00 -9.85 -39.25
CA GLN A 403 26.24 -10.45 -40.57
C GLN A 403 26.40 -9.42 -41.70
N GLY A 404 26.10 -8.15 -41.44
CA GLY A 404 26.29 -7.04 -42.38
C GLY A 404 25.09 -6.77 -43.31
N HIS A 405 25.31 -5.89 -44.29
CA HIS A 405 24.23 -5.26 -45.06
C HIS A 405 23.36 -6.25 -45.87
N ALA A 406 23.95 -7.28 -46.47
CA ALA A 406 23.19 -8.27 -47.24
C ALA A 406 22.18 -9.02 -46.36
N ALA A 407 22.54 -9.33 -45.12
CA ALA A 407 21.65 -9.97 -44.16
C ALA A 407 20.55 -9.01 -43.67
N LEU A 408 20.86 -7.72 -43.49
CA LEU A 408 19.86 -6.71 -43.10
C LEU A 408 18.72 -6.57 -44.12
N MET A 409 18.99 -6.78 -45.41
CA MET A 409 17.95 -6.76 -46.44
C MET A 409 16.92 -7.90 -46.31
N THR A 410 17.18 -8.91 -45.48
CA THR A 410 16.21 -9.97 -45.17
C THR A 410 15.20 -9.56 -44.09
N ASP A 411 15.50 -8.52 -43.31
CA ASP A 411 14.56 -7.96 -42.36
C ASP A 411 13.47 -7.16 -43.10
N PRO A 412 12.17 -7.47 -42.90
CA PRO A 412 11.09 -6.82 -43.65
C PRO A 412 11.01 -5.31 -43.43
N GLY A 413 11.32 -4.82 -42.23
CA GLY A 413 11.21 -3.39 -41.93
C GLY A 413 12.41 -2.61 -42.45
N TYR A 414 13.61 -3.18 -42.38
CA TYR A 414 14.81 -2.61 -42.99
C TYR A 414 14.68 -2.57 -44.52
N ALA A 415 14.24 -3.67 -45.13
CA ALA A 415 14.01 -3.73 -46.57
C ALA A 415 13.00 -2.67 -47.03
N ASP A 416 11.87 -2.55 -46.32
CA ASP A 416 10.84 -1.52 -46.57
C ASP A 416 11.45 -0.11 -46.58
N ILE A 417 12.28 0.25 -45.60
CA ILE A 417 12.98 1.55 -45.57
C ILE A 417 13.87 1.76 -46.80
N MET A 418 14.64 0.74 -47.16
CA MET A 418 15.62 0.85 -48.24
C MET A 418 14.96 0.93 -49.63
N THR A 419 13.80 0.28 -49.81
CA THR A 419 13.11 0.21 -51.11
C THR A 419 12.01 1.25 -51.29
N ASP A 420 11.65 1.99 -50.24
CA ASP A 420 10.57 2.99 -50.29
C ASP A 420 10.91 4.15 -51.24
N PRO A 421 10.13 4.33 -52.33
CA PRO A 421 10.35 5.42 -53.27
C PRO A 421 9.87 6.78 -52.75
N GLU A 422 9.01 6.81 -51.72
CA GLU A 422 8.50 8.06 -51.13
C GLU A 422 9.53 8.74 -50.22
N LEU A 423 10.55 7.99 -49.77
CA LEU A 423 11.63 8.54 -48.97
C LEU A 423 12.70 9.21 -49.83
N SER A 424 13.04 10.45 -49.46
CA SER A 424 14.26 11.10 -49.95
C SER A 424 15.51 10.30 -49.53
N LEU A 425 16.62 10.45 -50.25
CA LEU A 425 17.88 9.77 -49.91
C LEU A 425 18.32 10.08 -48.47
N GLU A 426 18.22 11.33 -48.06
CA GLU A 426 18.56 11.78 -46.72
C GLU A 426 17.60 11.24 -45.64
N ASP A 427 16.28 11.24 -45.91
CA ASP A 427 15.30 10.67 -44.97
C ASP A 427 15.49 9.15 -44.82
N ARG A 428 15.84 8.46 -45.92
CA ARG A 428 16.16 7.03 -45.92
C ARG A 428 17.39 6.74 -45.08
N ASP A 429 18.48 7.48 -45.28
CA ASP A 429 19.74 7.23 -44.57
C ASP A 429 19.60 7.42 -43.05
N GLU A 430 18.91 8.48 -42.62
CA GLU A 430 18.69 8.75 -41.20
C GLU A 430 17.69 7.76 -40.61
N LEU A 431 16.57 7.48 -41.28
CA LEU A 431 15.59 6.50 -40.79
C LEU A 431 16.21 5.10 -40.71
N ARG A 432 17.05 4.72 -41.67
CA ARG A 432 17.82 3.47 -41.64
C ARG A 432 18.71 3.41 -40.41
N GLN A 433 19.45 4.48 -40.09
CA GLN A 433 20.30 4.51 -38.90
C GLN A 433 19.46 4.34 -37.62
N VAL A 434 18.40 5.13 -37.47
CA VAL A 434 17.51 5.04 -36.31
C VAL A 434 16.86 3.66 -36.19
N TYR A 435 16.46 3.06 -37.30
CA TYR A 435 15.88 1.72 -37.34
C TYR A 435 16.89 0.67 -36.87
N VAL A 436 18.12 0.68 -37.41
CA VAL A 436 19.15 -0.28 -37.04
C VAL A 436 19.51 -0.18 -35.55
N GLU A 437 19.64 1.04 -35.01
CA GLU A 437 19.91 1.25 -33.59
C GLU A 437 18.73 0.81 -32.71
N GLY A 438 17.50 1.09 -33.14
CA GLY A 438 16.28 0.79 -32.39
C GLY A 438 15.87 -0.68 -32.42
N ALA A 439 15.92 -1.33 -33.58
CA ALA A 439 15.47 -2.70 -33.78
C ALA A 439 16.33 -3.74 -33.05
N GLN A 440 17.58 -3.42 -32.70
CA GLN A 440 18.42 -4.28 -31.85
C GLN A 440 17.96 -4.33 -30.38
N GLN A 441 17.02 -3.46 -29.98
CA GLN A 441 16.59 -3.33 -28.60
C GLN A 441 15.32 -4.16 -28.32
N HIS A 442 15.15 -4.56 -27.06
CA HIS A 442 13.89 -5.09 -26.55
C HIS A 442 12.97 -3.90 -26.26
N LEU A 443 12.04 -3.66 -27.18
CA LEU A 443 11.18 -2.48 -27.25
C LEU A 443 9.88 -2.69 -26.48
N ILE A 444 9.27 -3.87 -26.59
CA ILE A 444 8.03 -4.24 -25.94
C ILE A 444 8.37 -5.09 -24.72
N ASN A 445 8.60 -4.46 -23.57
CA ASN A 445 8.89 -5.13 -22.31
C ASN A 445 7.88 -4.72 -21.23
N ILE A 446 6.71 -5.36 -21.27
CA ILE A 446 5.52 -4.92 -20.50
C ILE A 446 5.28 -5.83 -19.28
N LEU A 447 5.51 -7.14 -19.44
CA LEU A 447 5.27 -8.14 -18.41
C LEU A 447 6.37 -9.19 -18.48
N GLY A 448 7.36 -9.07 -17.59
CA GLY A 448 8.46 -10.01 -17.42
C GLY A 448 8.38 -10.76 -16.09
N VAL A 449 9.51 -11.23 -15.60
CA VAL A 449 9.59 -12.06 -14.39
C VAL A 449 9.21 -11.26 -13.13
N GLU A 450 9.70 -10.03 -12.99
CA GLU A 450 9.36 -9.16 -11.84
C GLU A 450 7.84 -8.93 -11.74
N GLU A 451 7.19 -8.60 -12.86
CA GLU A 451 5.74 -8.42 -12.88
C GLU A 451 5.00 -9.72 -12.58
N ALA A 452 5.46 -10.86 -13.11
CA ALA A 452 4.81 -12.15 -12.88
C ALA A 452 4.83 -12.54 -11.40
N VAL A 453 5.99 -12.48 -10.74
CA VAL A 453 6.15 -12.80 -9.32
C VAL A 453 5.38 -11.82 -8.44
N TYR A 454 5.42 -10.52 -8.76
CA TYR A 454 4.61 -9.52 -8.05
C TYR A 454 3.11 -9.79 -8.20
N LEU A 455 2.64 -10.11 -9.41
CA LEU A 455 1.24 -10.43 -9.64
C LEU A 455 0.82 -11.68 -8.87
N ASP A 456 1.63 -12.74 -8.84
CA ASP A 456 1.34 -13.95 -8.05
C ASP A 456 1.20 -13.63 -6.55
N ALA A 457 2.10 -12.81 -6.00
CA ALA A 457 2.03 -12.37 -4.62
C ALA A 457 0.74 -11.57 -4.34
N ILE A 458 0.43 -10.57 -5.17
CA ILE A 458 -0.73 -9.71 -4.96
C ILE A 458 -2.05 -10.43 -5.22
N HIS A 459 -2.09 -11.34 -6.20
CA HIS A 459 -3.25 -12.19 -6.48
C HIS A 459 -3.57 -13.08 -5.27
N SER A 460 -2.55 -13.68 -4.67
CA SER A 460 -2.65 -14.45 -3.44
C SER A 460 -3.10 -13.60 -2.25
N ARG A 461 -2.56 -12.39 -2.08
CA ARG A 461 -2.96 -11.50 -0.97
C ARG A 461 -4.40 -10.98 -1.09
N ASP A 462 -4.84 -10.67 -2.30
CA ASP A 462 -6.10 -9.95 -2.55
C ASP A 462 -7.29 -10.85 -2.89
N GLY A 463 -7.11 -12.18 -2.95
CA GLY A 463 -8.20 -13.12 -3.19
C GLY A 463 -8.51 -13.35 -4.66
N VAL A 464 -7.58 -13.06 -5.58
CA VAL A 464 -7.80 -13.28 -7.01
C VAL A 464 -7.89 -14.78 -7.27
N ARG A 465 -8.93 -15.21 -7.98
CA ARG A 465 -9.29 -16.63 -8.16
C ARG A 465 -8.41 -17.34 -9.18
N LEU A 466 -7.10 -17.35 -8.93
CA LEU A 466 -6.09 -18.03 -9.73
C LEU A 466 -5.39 -19.08 -8.86
N PRO A 467 -4.91 -20.18 -9.47
CA PRO A 467 -4.02 -21.13 -8.81
C PRO A 467 -2.76 -20.44 -8.27
N PRO A 468 -2.05 -21.06 -7.30
CA PRO A 468 -0.79 -20.51 -6.81
C PRO A 468 0.22 -20.42 -7.96
N TYR A 469 1.09 -19.40 -7.92
CA TYR A 469 2.15 -19.17 -8.91
C TYR A 469 1.71 -19.17 -10.39
N ARG A 470 0.45 -18.80 -10.67
CA ARG A 470 -0.13 -18.89 -12.01
C ARG A 470 0.59 -18.01 -13.03
N MET A 471 0.96 -16.79 -12.67
CA MET A 471 1.61 -15.86 -13.59
C MET A 471 3.02 -16.33 -13.93
N THR A 472 3.76 -16.80 -12.94
CA THR A 472 5.11 -17.37 -13.14
C THR A 472 5.05 -18.63 -14.01
N ALA A 473 4.09 -19.53 -13.76
CA ALA A 473 3.88 -20.72 -14.59
C ALA A 473 3.49 -20.40 -16.05
N LEU A 474 2.67 -19.35 -16.26
CA LEU A 474 2.32 -18.87 -17.60
C LEU A 474 3.54 -18.30 -18.33
N LEU A 475 4.37 -17.52 -17.64
CA LEU A 475 5.58 -16.95 -18.21
C LEU A 475 6.56 -18.06 -18.64
N ALA A 476 6.79 -19.04 -17.77
CA ALA A 476 7.61 -20.22 -18.09
C ALA A 476 7.07 -20.99 -19.30
N ALA A 477 5.75 -21.18 -19.37
CA ALA A 477 5.09 -21.79 -20.52
C ALA A 477 5.31 -21.01 -21.83
N VAL A 478 5.26 -19.67 -21.79
CA VAL A 478 5.55 -18.81 -22.95
C VAL A 478 7.01 -18.93 -23.36
N HIS A 479 7.96 -18.88 -22.43
CA HIS A 479 9.38 -19.08 -22.75
C HIS A 479 9.64 -20.45 -23.38
N ALA A 480 8.93 -21.49 -22.92
CA ALA A 480 8.95 -22.84 -23.51
C ALA A 480 8.26 -22.94 -24.89
N GLY A 481 7.81 -21.83 -25.47
CA GLY A 481 7.24 -21.78 -26.82
C GLY A 481 5.72 -21.98 -26.90
N LYS A 482 5.00 -22.11 -25.77
CA LYS A 482 3.53 -22.17 -25.82
C LYS A 482 2.98 -20.80 -26.23
N ARG A 483 2.02 -20.80 -27.15
CA ARG A 483 1.41 -19.59 -27.73
C ARG A 483 -0.09 -19.73 -27.89
N LEU A 484 -0.80 -18.61 -27.73
CA LEU A 484 -2.15 -18.40 -28.22
C LEU A 484 -2.14 -17.48 -29.44
N PRO A 485 -3.04 -17.70 -30.43
CA PRO A 485 -3.27 -16.74 -31.50
C PRO A 485 -3.63 -15.36 -30.93
N TYR A 486 -2.99 -14.31 -31.43
CA TYR A 486 -3.30 -12.94 -31.01
C TYR A 486 -4.76 -12.59 -31.35
N PRO A 487 -5.45 -11.87 -30.45
CA PRO A 487 -6.88 -11.63 -30.57
C PRO A 487 -7.18 -10.68 -31.73
N ARG A 488 -8.22 -10.96 -32.51
CA ARG A 488 -8.74 -10.03 -33.53
C ARG A 488 -10.10 -9.54 -33.07
N VAL A 489 -10.18 -8.24 -32.79
CA VAL A 489 -11.39 -7.62 -32.23
C VAL A 489 -11.90 -6.54 -33.17
N ASP A 490 -13.18 -6.63 -33.52
CA ASP A 490 -13.87 -5.58 -34.26
C ASP A 490 -14.36 -4.50 -33.28
N LEU A 491 -13.65 -3.38 -33.24
CA LEU A 491 -13.96 -2.26 -32.35
C LEU A 491 -15.33 -1.61 -32.60
N SER A 492 -15.92 -1.81 -33.79
CA SER A 492 -17.28 -1.28 -34.10
C SER A 492 -18.39 -2.06 -33.39
N LYS A 493 -18.13 -3.32 -33.01
CA LYS A 493 -19.08 -4.24 -32.36
C LYS A 493 -18.82 -4.40 -30.87
N VAL A 494 -17.96 -3.56 -30.28
CA VAL A 494 -17.62 -3.65 -28.86
C VAL A 494 -18.85 -3.32 -28.02
N ARG A 495 -19.21 -4.27 -27.16
CA ARG A 495 -20.25 -4.07 -26.15
C ARG A 495 -19.75 -3.07 -25.10
N VAL A 496 -20.57 -2.05 -24.81
CA VAL A 496 -20.27 -1.03 -23.81
C VAL A 496 -21.36 -1.04 -22.75
N ASP A 497 -21.08 -1.66 -21.61
CA ASP A 497 -22.01 -1.72 -20.49
C ASP A 497 -21.69 -0.66 -19.43
N ALA A 498 -22.72 -0.19 -18.73
CA ALA A 498 -22.54 0.59 -17.50
C ALA A 498 -21.91 -0.29 -16.39
N ILE A 499 -21.08 0.31 -15.54
CA ILE A 499 -20.53 -0.39 -14.38
C ILE A 499 -21.65 -0.57 -13.35
N PRO A 500 -22.00 -1.80 -12.95
CA PRO A 500 -23.03 -2.01 -11.93
C PRO A 500 -22.61 -1.40 -10.59
N ASP A 501 -23.59 -1.11 -9.74
CA ASP A 501 -23.31 -0.76 -8.36
C ASP A 501 -22.77 -1.96 -7.56
N ALA A 502 -22.03 -1.64 -6.49
CA ALA A 502 -21.64 -2.64 -5.51
C ALA A 502 -22.87 -3.29 -4.86
N ARG A 503 -22.70 -4.50 -4.35
CA ARG A 503 -23.74 -5.20 -3.58
C ARG A 503 -23.23 -5.55 -2.19
N MET A 504 -24.15 -5.61 -1.24
CA MET A 504 -23.84 -5.90 0.16
C MET A 504 -24.35 -7.30 0.48
N MET A 505 -23.44 -8.23 0.75
CA MET A 505 -23.78 -9.60 1.11
C MET A 505 -23.85 -9.71 2.63
N PRO A 506 -25.00 -10.06 3.22
CA PRO A 506 -25.10 -10.23 4.66
C PRO A 506 -24.38 -11.54 5.06
N ILE A 507 -23.63 -11.51 6.18
CA ILE A 507 -22.72 -12.61 6.58
C ILE A 507 -23.50 -13.84 7.07
N ASP A 508 -24.67 -13.65 7.66
CA ASP A 508 -25.58 -14.70 8.15
C ASP A 508 -26.15 -15.57 7.02
N GLU A 509 -26.32 -15.02 5.82
CA GLU A 509 -26.73 -15.79 4.63
C GLU A 509 -25.58 -16.54 3.95
N LEU A 510 -24.34 -16.33 4.39
CA LEU A 510 -23.24 -17.14 3.92
C LEU A 510 -23.35 -18.54 4.55
N PRO A 511 -23.01 -19.60 3.81
CA PRO A 511 -22.82 -20.93 4.39
C PRO A 511 -21.54 -20.86 5.23
N VAL A 512 -21.62 -20.21 6.38
CA VAL A 512 -20.57 -20.21 7.36
C VAL A 512 -20.62 -21.62 7.94
N THR A 513 -19.70 -22.49 7.53
CA THR A 513 -19.38 -23.68 8.33
C THR A 513 -19.21 -23.21 9.77
N PRO A 514 -19.87 -23.81 10.76
CA PRO A 514 -19.81 -23.34 12.14
C PRO A 514 -18.34 -23.14 12.50
N ILE A 515 -17.99 -21.88 12.68
CA ILE A 515 -16.65 -21.44 13.04
C ILE A 515 -16.41 -22.04 14.42
N PHE A 516 -15.21 -22.60 14.62
CA PHE A 516 -14.70 -23.28 15.80
C PHE A 516 -14.91 -24.81 15.85
N ARG A 517 -13.88 -25.56 15.45
CA ARG A 517 -13.61 -26.88 16.02
C ARG A 517 -12.36 -26.77 16.90
N PRO A 518 -12.35 -27.30 18.13
CA PRO A 518 -11.14 -27.44 18.94
C PRO A 518 -9.98 -28.13 18.21
N THR A 519 -10.27 -28.89 17.14
CA THR A 519 -9.26 -29.47 16.24
C THR A 519 -8.49 -28.43 15.41
N ASP A 520 -8.96 -27.19 15.27
CA ASP A 520 -8.23 -26.12 14.56
C ASP A 520 -7.03 -25.61 15.39
N ILE A 521 -7.03 -25.84 16.71
CA ILE A 521 -5.87 -25.66 17.60
C ILE A 521 -4.89 -26.83 17.39
N ILE A 522 -5.43 -28.03 17.20
CA ILE A 522 -4.64 -29.24 16.94
C ILE A 522 -3.97 -29.19 15.56
N GLU A 523 -4.65 -28.68 14.52
CA GLU A 523 -4.05 -28.45 13.19
C GLU A 523 -3.06 -27.28 13.18
N ALA A 524 -3.16 -26.32 14.11
CA ALA A 524 -2.14 -25.29 14.29
C ALA A 524 -0.84 -25.89 14.88
N ASP A 525 -0.96 -26.87 15.79
CA ASP A 525 0.17 -27.62 16.35
C ASP A 525 0.83 -28.59 15.35
N PHE A 526 0.11 -29.03 14.30
CA PHE A 526 0.67 -29.83 13.21
C PHE A 526 1.29 -29.01 12.06
N ARG A 527 1.33 -27.67 12.16
CA ARG A 527 2.06 -26.82 11.21
C ARG A 527 3.56 -26.81 11.49
N SER A 528 4.22 -27.94 11.23
CA SER A 528 5.66 -27.94 10.96
C SER A 528 5.94 -27.04 9.75
N GLY A 529 6.28 -25.77 10.01
CA GLY A 529 6.55 -24.74 8.99
C GLY A 529 5.85 -23.38 9.20
N CYS A 530 5.09 -23.17 10.29
CA CYS A 530 4.44 -21.88 10.54
C CYS A 530 5.47 -20.81 10.97
N VAL A 531 5.43 -19.65 10.32
CA VAL A 531 6.35 -18.50 10.49
C VAL A 531 5.81 -17.51 11.54
N SER A 532 4.80 -17.86 12.33
CA SER A 532 4.30 -17.02 13.43
C SER A 532 5.05 -17.30 14.72
N VAL A 533 5.58 -16.25 15.34
CA VAL A 533 5.95 -16.29 16.76
C VAL A 533 4.69 -16.01 17.56
N ASN A 534 4.36 -16.92 18.45
CA ASN A 534 3.38 -16.67 19.48
C ASN A 534 3.99 -15.66 20.47
N ASN A 535 3.49 -14.43 20.43
CA ASN A 535 3.82 -13.44 21.45
C ASN A 535 2.83 -13.58 22.60
N ASP A 536 3.36 -13.66 23.82
CA ASP A 536 2.52 -13.58 25.01
C ASP A 536 1.87 -12.19 25.09
N ALA A 537 0.60 -12.14 25.52
CA ALA A 537 -0.07 -10.90 25.86
C ALA A 537 0.82 -10.08 26.80
N SER A 538 1.10 -8.83 26.45
CA SER A 538 2.09 -8.03 27.15
C SER A 538 1.74 -6.56 27.08
N GLU A 539 1.95 -5.86 28.18
CA GLU A 539 1.55 -4.46 28.36
C GLU A 539 2.75 -3.59 28.74
N SER A 540 2.71 -2.33 28.31
CA SER A 540 3.78 -1.37 28.55
C SER A 540 3.60 -0.62 29.87
N TYR A 541 4.65 -0.59 30.67
CA TYR A 541 4.76 0.13 31.94
C TYR A 541 5.89 1.15 31.85
N THR A 542 5.81 2.21 32.62
CA THR A 542 6.87 3.22 32.73
C THR A 542 7.51 3.10 34.10
N LEU A 543 8.75 2.63 34.11
CA LEU A 543 9.61 2.63 35.29
C LEU A 543 10.32 3.98 35.39
N VAL A 544 10.26 4.60 36.57
CA VAL A 544 10.88 5.90 36.84
C VAL A 544 11.80 5.76 38.04
N VAL A 545 13.05 6.23 37.89
CA VAL A 545 14.04 6.32 38.96
C VAL A 545 14.40 7.80 39.15
N ARG A 546 14.39 8.27 40.40
CA ARG A 546 14.63 9.67 40.77
C ARG A 546 15.66 9.78 41.88
N GLN A 547 16.48 10.82 41.83
CA GLN A 547 17.37 11.15 42.93
C GLN A 547 16.62 11.98 43.98
N SER A 548 16.56 11.49 45.23
CA SER A 548 15.95 12.22 46.35
C SER A 548 16.90 13.29 46.90
N SER A 549 16.35 14.31 47.57
CA SER A 549 17.10 15.30 48.36
C SER A 549 17.93 14.69 49.49
N GLU A 550 17.61 13.47 49.92
CA GLU A 550 18.31 12.72 50.97
C GLU A 550 19.41 11.79 50.43
N ASN A 551 19.79 11.93 49.16
CA ASN A 551 20.81 11.13 48.46
C ASN A 551 20.51 9.62 48.33
N THR A 552 19.30 9.18 48.71
CA THR A 552 18.77 7.84 48.43
C THR A 552 17.92 7.85 47.16
N PRO A 553 18.24 7.04 46.13
CA PRO A 553 17.43 7.00 44.91
C PRO A 553 16.07 6.36 45.18
N THR A 554 15.00 7.03 44.75
CA THR A 554 13.62 6.51 44.83
C THR A 554 13.19 6.01 43.47
N TRP A 555 12.25 5.08 43.44
CA TRP A 555 11.74 4.52 42.19
C TRP A 555 10.25 4.23 42.27
N SER A 556 9.61 4.22 41.11
CA SER A 556 8.17 3.99 40.98
C SER A 556 7.87 3.34 39.64
N LEU A 557 6.99 2.35 39.66
CA LEU A 557 6.42 1.76 38.46
C LEU A 557 5.07 2.41 38.18
N SER A 558 4.79 2.73 36.92
CA SER A 558 3.49 3.24 36.53
C SER A 558 2.91 2.57 35.30
N PHE A 559 1.60 2.30 35.32
CA PHE A 559 0.83 1.82 34.19
C PHE A 559 0.00 2.96 33.62
N LYS A 560 0.28 3.35 32.37
CA LYS A 560 -0.38 4.50 31.68
C LYS A 560 -0.51 5.76 32.55
N GLY A 561 0.55 6.08 33.30
CA GLY A 561 0.64 7.28 34.15
C GLY A 561 0.17 7.11 35.59
N ARG A 562 -0.16 5.90 36.03
CA ARG A 562 -0.61 5.63 37.42
C ARG A 562 0.31 4.70 38.15
N ILE A 563 0.55 4.98 39.43
CA ILE A 563 1.45 4.21 40.25
C ILE A 563 0.88 2.81 40.49
N VAL A 564 1.72 1.82 40.32
CA VAL A 564 1.45 0.42 40.64
C VAL A 564 2.15 0.10 41.95
N PRO A 565 1.48 -0.45 42.97
CA PRO A 565 2.14 -0.88 44.19
C PRO A 565 3.17 -1.96 43.87
N LEU A 566 4.34 -1.87 44.48
CA LEU A 566 5.45 -2.79 44.23
C LEU A 566 5.51 -3.83 45.35
N HIS A 567 5.67 -5.09 44.97
CA HIS A 567 5.78 -6.25 45.87
C HIS A 567 6.98 -7.11 45.49
N ALA A 568 7.49 -7.88 46.44
CA ALA A 568 8.77 -8.60 46.33
C ALA A 568 8.95 -9.38 45.02
N LEU A 569 7.94 -10.10 44.54
CA LEU A 569 8.00 -10.87 43.29
C LEU A 569 8.11 -9.99 42.04
N LEU A 570 7.45 -8.83 42.03
CA LEU A 570 7.54 -7.87 40.94
C LEU A 570 8.83 -7.06 41.02
N GLU A 571 9.34 -6.78 42.22
CA GLU A 571 10.64 -6.14 42.40
C GLU A 571 11.78 -7.04 41.91
N GLU A 572 11.69 -8.34 42.17
CA GLU A 572 12.61 -9.35 41.63
C GLU A 572 12.63 -9.34 40.10
N ASP A 573 11.45 -9.35 39.45
CA ASP A 573 11.33 -9.28 37.98
C ASP A 573 11.93 -8.00 37.38
N LEU A 574 12.05 -6.94 38.18
CA LEU A 574 12.56 -5.63 37.75
C LEU A 574 13.99 -5.36 38.22
N ALA A 575 14.62 -6.26 38.96
CA ALA A 575 15.89 -6.02 39.65
C ALA A 575 17.01 -5.62 38.67
N ASP A 576 17.19 -6.36 37.58
CA ASP A 576 18.22 -6.10 36.58
C ASP A 576 18.01 -4.76 35.87
N ILE A 577 16.77 -4.51 35.42
CA ILE A 577 16.41 -3.25 34.73
C ILE A 577 16.58 -2.06 35.68
N LYS A 578 16.22 -2.23 36.95
CA LYS A 578 16.39 -1.21 38.01
C LYS A 578 17.87 -0.92 38.24
N ALA A 579 18.73 -1.96 38.34
CA ALA A 579 20.16 -1.79 38.50
C ALA A 579 20.79 -1.04 37.30
N GLU A 580 20.41 -1.39 36.07
CA GLU A 580 20.83 -0.67 34.85
C GLU A 580 20.41 0.81 34.89
N MET A 581 19.17 1.10 35.26
CA MET A 581 18.66 2.48 35.31
C MET A 581 19.30 3.31 36.43
N LEU A 582 19.61 2.69 37.57
CA LEU A 582 20.34 3.34 38.66
C LEU A 582 21.78 3.66 38.25
N ALA A 583 22.46 2.74 37.56
CA ALA A 583 23.79 2.98 37.00
C ALA A 583 23.76 4.10 35.94
N ALA A 584 22.75 4.10 35.07
CA ALA A 584 22.54 5.16 34.09
C ALA A 584 22.30 6.52 34.76
N LEU A 585 21.51 6.56 35.84
CA LEU A 585 21.24 7.79 36.61
C LEU A 585 22.52 8.32 37.24
N ALA A 586 23.31 7.45 37.88
CA ALA A 586 24.58 7.81 38.50
C ALA A 586 25.62 8.32 37.47
N SER A 587 25.57 7.83 36.23
CA SER A 587 26.44 8.28 35.13
C SER A 587 25.97 9.55 34.40
N SER A 588 24.80 10.08 34.74
CA SER A 588 24.18 11.22 34.03
C SER A 588 23.93 12.39 34.98
N GLU A 589 23.97 13.63 34.48
CA GLU A 589 23.60 14.83 35.27
C GLU A 589 22.06 14.99 35.44
N ARG A 590 21.27 13.95 35.16
CA ARG A 590 19.80 14.04 35.16
C ARG A 590 19.23 13.68 36.54
N SER A 591 18.22 14.42 36.98
CA SER A 591 17.52 14.15 38.25
C SER A 591 16.48 13.02 38.17
N GLU A 592 16.06 12.62 36.96
CA GLU A 592 15.19 11.47 36.73
C GLU A 592 15.50 10.74 35.41
N ILE A 593 15.31 9.41 35.41
CA ILE A 593 15.32 8.58 34.20
C ILE A 593 14.00 7.81 34.11
N LYS A 594 13.40 7.80 32.92
CA LYS A 594 12.17 7.08 32.59
C LYS A 594 12.44 6.04 31.52
N ARG A 595 12.01 4.79 31.72
CA ARG A 595 12.10 3.71 30.73
C ARG A 595 10.74 3.04 30.56
N VAL A 596 10.33 2.85 29.31
CA VAL A 596 9.16 2.03 28.98
C VAL A 596 9.59 0.57 28.92
N ILE A 597 8.99 -0.27 29.75
CA ILE A 597 9.24 -1.71 29.85
C ILE A 597 7.97 -2.47 29.46
N LYS A 598 8.13 -3.66 28.86
CA LYS A 598 7.00 -4.50 28.47
C LYS A 598 6.92 -5.72 29.38
N LEU A 599 5.87 -5.80 30.19
CA LEU A 599 5.64 -6.92 31.10
C LEU A 599 4.76 -7.97 30.42
N ARG A 600 5.17 -9.25 30.49
CA ARG A 600 4.47 -10.39 29.87
C ARG A 600 3.28 -10.87 30.69
N HIS A 601 2.37 -11.58 30.02
CA HIS A 601 1.12 -12.15 30.53
C HIS A 601 0.14 -11.16 31.16
N ARG A 602 0.03 -9.96 30.56
CA ARG A 602 -0.86 -8.90 31.03
C ARG A 602 -1.76 -8.43 29.89
N ARG A 603 -3.01 -8.10 30.22
CA ARG A 603 -3.94 -7.42 29.31
C ARG A 603 -4.49 -6.15 29.97
N GLU A 604 -4.69 -5.11 29.18
CA GLU A 604 -5.44 -3.94 29.63
C GLU A 604 -6.91 -4.29 29.95
N TYR A 605 -7.37 -3.79 31.09
CA TYR A 605 -8.76 -3.83 31.53
C TYR A 605 -9.22 -2.41 31.89
N ALA A 606 -10.49 -2.11 31.60
CA ALA A 606 -11.09 -0.81 31.89
C ALA A 606 -11.90 -0.89 33.19
N LEU A 607 -11.41 -0.26 34.26
CA LEU A 607 -12.18 -0.04 35.49
C LEU A 607 -13.36 0.92 35.24
N PRO A 608 -14.35 0.98 36.16
CA PRO A 608 -15.51 1.87 36.06
C PRO A 608 -15.15 3.29 35.63
N GLN A 609 -16.00 3.86 34.78
CA GLN A 609 -15.73 5.15 34.15
C GLN A 609 -15.84 6.29 35.17
N GLN A 610 -14.94 7.27 35.07
CA GLN A 610 -14.94 8.46 35.91
C GLN A 610 -15.10 9.72 35.08
N VAL A 611 -15.79 10.71 35.64
CA VAL A 611 -15.90 12.05 35.08
C VAL A 611 -14.58 12.80 35.26
N ASN A 612 -14.15 13.53 34.25
CA ASN A 612 -13.08 14.51 34.24
C ASN A 612 -13.75 15.88 34.06
N SER A 613 -13.67 16.72 35.09
CA SER A 613 -14.36 18.02 35.11
C SER A 613 -13.89 18.96 33.99
N SER A 614 -12.58 18.94 33.68
CA SER A 614 -11.95 19.79 32.68
C SER A 614 -12.22 19.35 31.24
N GLY A 615 -12.59 18.08 31.07
CA GLY A 615 -12.85 17.47 29.77
C GLY A 615 -11.60 17.29 28.92
N VAL A 616 -11.64 16.31 28.02
CA VAL A 616 -10.61 16.09 27.01
C VAL A 616 -11.22 16.29 25.63
N LYS A 617 -10.40 16.73 24.67
CA LYS A 617 -10.81 16.91 23.28
C LYS A 617 -11.32 15.59 22.69
N ALA A 618 -12.64 15.42 22.62
CA ALA A 618 -13.28 14.30 21.97
C ALA A 618 -13.41 14.55 20.46
N GLU A 619 -13.02 13.57 19.63
CA GLU A 619 -13.22 13.70 18.19
C GLU A 619 -14.72 13.70 17.85
N PRO A 620 -15.22 14.72 17.10
CA PRO A 620 -16.60 14.71 16.61
C PRO A 620 -16.84 13.48 15.74
N TYR A 621 -18.06 12.93 15.79
CA TYR A 621 -18.43 11.84 14.90
C TYR A 621 -18.25 12.29 13.44
N ARG A 622 -17.39 11.59 12.71
CA ARG A 622 -17.20 11.81 11.28
C ARG A 622 -18.42 11.19 10.56
N ASN A 623 -19.46 12.01 10.38
CA ASN A 623 -20.87 11.64 10.26
C ASN A 623 -21.35 10.94 8.96
N TRP A 624 -20.62 10.02 8.31
CA TRP A 624 -21.19 9.17 7.25
C TRP A 624 -20.20 8.11 6.73
N SER A 625 -20.72 7.02 6.14
CA SER A 625 -19.87 6.12 5.33
C SER A 625 -19.35 6.93 4.15
N ARG A 626 -18.05 7.21 4.15
CA ARG A 626 -17.43 8.03 3.12
C ARG A 626 -16.28 7.29 2.50
N ARG A 627 -16.00 7.59 1.23
CA ARG A 627 -14.70 7.21 0.68
C ARG A 627 -13.62 7.87 1.54
N LYS A 628 -12.58 7.11 1.90
CA LYS A 628 -11.41 7.65 2.60
C LYS A 628 -10.90 8.83 1.79
N ALA A 629 -10.93 10.02 2.38
CA ALA A 629 -10.51 11.24 1.73
C ALA A 629 -9.36 11.83 2.53
N THR A 630 -8.29 12.18 1.85
CA THR A 630 -7.13 12.82 2.43
C THR A 630 -7.16 14.28 2.01
N VAL A 631 -7.15 15.18 2.99
CA VAL A 631 -7.00 16.60 2.72
C VAL A 631 -5.51 16.87 2.55
N LYS A 632 -5.09 17.27 1.35
CA LYS A 632 -3.73 17.75 1.10
C LYS A 632 -3.84 19.21 0.66
N LYS A 633 -3.21 20.12 1.42
CA LYS A 633 -3.21 21.58 1.13
C LYS A 633 -4.62 22.16 0.86
N GLY A 634 -5.60 21.84 1.71
CA GLY A 634 -6.99 22.32 1.57
C GLY A 634 -7.82 21.61 0.48
N VAL A 635 -7.21 20.82 -0.41
CA VAL A 635 -7.92 20.06 -1.43
C VAL A 635 -8.28 18.67 -0.90
N ILE A 636 -9.57 18.35 -0.92
CA ILE A 636 -10.08 17.03 -0.53
C ILE A 636 -9.80 16.04 -1.67
N SER A 637 -8.73 15.27 -1.56
CA SER A 637 -8.48 14.13 -2.45
C SER A 637 -9.26 12.90 -1.94
N LYS A 638 -10.35 12.55 -2.62
CA LYS A 638 -11.10 11.33 -2.29
C LYS A 638 -10.32 10.13 -2.84
N GLY A 639 -9.85 9.25 -1.95
CA GLY A 639 -9.29 7.95 -2.32
C GLY A 639 -10.32 7.11 -3.07
N ARG A 640 -9.85 6.34 -4.07
CA ARG A 640 -10.75 5.71 -5.05
C ARG A 640 -11.39 4.39 -4.56
N SER A 641 -10.77 3.67 -3.63
CA SER A 641 -11.08 2.26 -3.34
C SER A 641 -11.44 1.93 -1.87
N SER A 642 -10.98 2.67 -0.88
CA SER A 642 -11.27 2.38 0.53
C SER A 642 -12.50 3.16 1.02
N VAL A 643 -13.55 2.43 1.40
CA VAL A 643 -14.72 2.98 2.08
C VAL A 643 -14.45 2.92 3.59
N LEU A 644 -14.60 4.04 4.28
CA LEU A 644 -14.67 4.06 5.73
C LEU A 644 -16.14 3.89 6.11
N PHE A 645 -16.46 2.81 6.81
CA PHE A 645 -17.79 2.61 7.36
C PHE A 645 -18.03 3.51 8.57
N TYR A 646 -19.30 3.80 8.82
CA TYR A 646 -19.70 4.53 10.00
C TYR A 646 -19.59 3.59 11.20
N ARG A 647 -18.81 3.97 12.20
CA ARG A 647 -18.73 3.22 13.46
C ARG A 647 -19.93 3.55 14.33
N PHE A 648 -20.69 2.55 14.77
CA PHE A 648 -21.85 2.77 15.64
C PHE A 648 -21.39 2.93 17.09
N ASP A 649 -20.79 4.07 17.40
CA ASP A 649 -20.47 4.42 18.79
C ASP A 649 -21.68 5.06 19.48
N SER A 650 -22.18 4.43 20.55
CA SER A 650 -23.32 4.89 21.34
C SER A 650 -22.97 5.98 22.34
N ARG A 651 -21.68 6.16 22.68
CA ARG A 651 -21.23 7.15 23.65
C ARG A 651 -21.22 8.54 23.06
N SER A 652 -22.00 9.45 23.63
CA SER A 652 -22.13 10.86 23.22
C SER A 652 -20.79 11.62 23.22
N LEU A 653 -20.72 12.76 22.53
CA LEU A 653 -19.52 13.61 22.57
C LEU A 653 -19.21 14.12 23.97
N LEU A 654 -20.26 14.40 24.76
CA LEU A 654 -20.12 14.82 26.15
C LEU A 654 -19.52 13.70 27.00
N GLU A 655 -20.04 12.48 26.86
CA GLU A 655 -19.49 11.29 27.52
C GLU A 655 -18.04 11.06 27.10
N ARG A 656 -17.70 11.12 25.80
CA ARG A 656 -16.32 10.90 25.35
C ARG A 656 -15.34 11.98 25.82
N ALA A 657 -15.81 13.20 26.04
CA ALA A 657 -14.98 14.29 26.51
C ALA A 657 -14.72 14.18 28.02
N HIS A 658 -15.77 13.90 28.79
CA HIS A 658 -15.71 13.98 30.24
C HIS A 658 -15.66 12.62 30.93
N VAL A 659 -16.20 11.56 30.36
CA VAL A 659 -16.29 10.25 31.02
C VAL A 659 -15.23 9.30 30.44
N GLN A 660 -14.26 8.95 31.27
CA GLN A 660 -13.10 8.15 30.87
C GLN A 660 -13.03 6.88 31.71
N ALA A 661 -12.92 5.74 31.01
CA ALA A 661 -12.57 4.49 31.64
C ALA A 661 -11.16 4.59 32.23
N ARG A 662 -10.96 3.95 33.38
CA ARG A 662 -9.70 4.00 34.09
C ARG A 662 -8.89 2.75 33.71
N PRO A 663 -7.80 2.83 32.91
CA PRO A 663 -7.02 1.64 32.57
C PRO A 663 -6.42 1.01 33.81
N PHE A 664 -6.48 -0.31 33.83
CA PHE A 664 -5.91 -1.23 34.80
C PHE A 664 -5.44 -2.48 34.05
N TRP A 665 -4.87 -3.47 34.73
CA TRP A 665 -4.40 -4.68 34.07
C TRP A 665 -4.94 -5.93 34.78
N LEU A 666 -5.12 -7.00 34.00
CA LEU A 666 -5.43 -8.35 34.50
C LEU A 666 -4.40 -9.35 33.96
N PRO A 667 -4.15 -10.46 34.66
CA PRO A 667 -3.41 -11.59 34.10
C PRO A 667 -4.04 -12.06 32.79
N SER A 668 -3.21 -12.41 31.80
CA SER A 668 -3.67 -12.92 30.51
C SER A 668 -2.73 -13.95 29.93
N TRP A 669 -3.30 -15.09 29.54
CA TRP A 669 -2.59 -16.20 28.91
C TRP A 669 -2.83 -16.26 27.40
N THR A 670 -3.59 -15.30 26.85
CA THR A 670 -3.83 -15.20 25.41
C THR A 670 -2.54 -14.92 24.68
N ARG A 671 -2.27 -15.68 23.62
CA ARG A 671 -1.17 -15.41 22.69
C ARG A 671 -1.68 -14.65 21.48
N THR A 672 -0.90 -13.68 21.03
CA THR A 672 -1.09 -13.05 19.73
C THR A 672 -0.10 -13.65 18.76
N GLU A 673 -0.60 -14.21 17.66
CA GLU A 673 0.27 -14.60 16.55
C GLU A 673 0.84 -13.33 15.92
N ALA A 674 2.15 -13.13 16.05
CA ALA A 674 2.88 -12.20 15.20
C ALA A 674 3.57 -13.02 14.12
N ARG A 675 3.19 -12.80 12.86
CA ARG A 675 3.92 -13.40 11.73
C ARG A 675 5.31 -12.76 11.68
N ILE A 676 6.35 -13.58 11.71
CA ILE A 676 7.74 -13.16 11.53
C ILE A 676 7.87 -12.66 10.10
N TYR A 677 7.70 -11.36 9.94
CA TYR A 677 8.20 -10.66 8.76
C TYR A 677 9.31 -9.69 9.15
N SER A 678 9.75 -9.68 10.43
CA SER A 678 10.71 -8.71 10.95
C SER A 678 12.15 -8.99 10.53
N ASP A 679 12.53 -10.26 10.38
CA ASP A 679 13.95 -10.63 10.21
C ASP A 679 14.41 -10.67 8.74
N VAL A 680 13.50 -10.49 7.78
CA VAL A 680 13.83 -10.44 6.34
C VAL A 680 13.81 -9.00 5.81
N ARG A 681 13.88 -8.01 6.70
CA ARG A 681 13.75 -6.61 6.34
C ARG A 681 15.06 -5.89 6.38
N ASP A 682 15.63 -5.74 5.19
CA ASP A 682 16.25 -4.47 4.96
C ASP A 682 15.94 -3.90 3.57
N VAL A 683 14.87 -3.10 3.51
CA VAL A 683 14.60 -2.23 2.37
C VAL A 683 15.72 -1.17 2.23
N THR A 684 16.61 -1.03 3.22
CA THR A 684 17.80 -0.17 3.10
C THR A 684 18.90 -0.77 2.21
N MET A 685 18.89 -2.09 1.98
CA MET A 685 19.78 -2.74 0.99
C MET A 685 19.26 -2.55 -0.44
N LEU A 686 18.01 -2.12 -0.60
CA LEU A 686 17.50 -1.72 -1.91
C LEU A 686 17.98 -0.29 -2.22
N PRO A 687 18.28 0.01 -3.50
CA PRO A 687 18.67 1.36 -3.90
C PRO A 687 17.71 2.44 -3.37
N GLU A 688 18.21 3.63 -3.02
CA GLU A 688 17.41 4.72 -2.39
C GLU A 688 16.09 5.06 -3.11
N HIS A 689 16.04 4.85 -4.44
CA HIS A 689 14.83 5.08 -5.23
C HIS A 689 13.72 4.02 -5.04
N GLN A 690 14.05 2.86 -4.45
CA GLN A 690 13.12 1.77 -4.14
C GLN A 690 12.76 1.68 -2.65
N SER A 691 13.59 2.24 -1.76
CA SER A 691 13.37 2.18 -0.30
C SER A 691 12.07 2.85 0.18
N ASN A 692 11.59 3.86 -0.57
CA ASN A 692 10.35 4.57 -0.30
C ASN A 692 9.09 3.95 -0.94
N VAL A 693 9.22 2.83 -1.67
CA VAL A 693 8.09 2.18 -2.36
C VAL A 693 7.45 1.13 -1.44
N GLY A 694 6.13 0.99 -1.49
CA GLY A 694 5.41 0.05 -0.62
C GLY A 694 5.71 -1.43 -0.87
N TYR A 695 5.99 -1.80 -2.12
CA TYR A 695 6.39 -3.14 -2.54
C TYR A 695 7.57 -3.04 -3.50
N ALA A 696 8.58 -3.87 -3.30
CA ALA A 696 9.71 -4.03 -4.19
C ALA A 696 10.06 -5.52 -4.33
N ILE A 697 10.75 -5.87 -5.41
CA ILE A 697 11.32 -7.21 -5.59
C ILE A 697 12.82 -7.07 -5.39
N ASN A 698 13.40 -7.93 -4.55
CA ASN A 698 14.86 -8.01 -4.38
C ASN A 698 15.45 -8.78 -5.57
N PRO A 699 16.27 -8.16 -6.43
CA PRO A 699 16.82 -8.84 -7.61
C PRO A 699 17.71 -10.03 -7.28
N GLU A 700 18.50 -9.97 -6.20
CA GLU A 700 19.40 -11.06 -5.77
C GLU A 700 18.59 -12.25 -5.28
N ALA A 701 17.67 -12.02 -4.34
CA ALA A 701 16.78 -13.06 -3.84
C ALA A 701 15.87 -13.64 -4.94
N LEU A 702 15.44 -12.82 -5.91
CA LEU A 702 14.70 -13.30 -7.07
C LEU A 702 15.55 -14.24 -7.93
N SER A 703 16.82 -13.89 -8.17
CA SER A 703 17.75 -14.74 -8.93
C SER A 703 17.94 -16.09 -8.24
N ASP A 704 18.22 -16.09 -6.94
CA ASP A 704 18.39 -17.31 -6.14
C ASP A 704 17.09 -18.13 -6.14
N TRP A 705 15.95 -17.47 -5.99
CA TRP A 705 14.66 -18.13 -6.05
C TRP A 705 14.40 -18.82 -7.38
N LEU A 706 14.69 -18.15 -8.50
CA LEU A 706 14.54 -18.71 -9.84
C LEU A 706 15.45 -19.92 -10.05
N GLN A 707 16.66 -19.90 -9.47
CA GLN A 707 17.64 -20.98 -9.62
C GLN A 707 17.33 -22.20 -8.74
N PHE A 708 16.89 -21.98 -7.50
CA PHE A 708 16.83 -23.06 -6.50
C PHE A 708 15.41 -23.41 -6.01
N SER A 709 14.43 -22.52 -6.17
CA SER A 709 13.11 -22.64 -5.53
C SER A 709 11.92 -22.53 -6.49
N ALA A 710 12.11 -22.08 -7.74
CA ALA A 710 11.04 -21.95 -8.71
C ALA A 710 10.41 -23.30 -9.11
N GLU A 711 11.16 -24.40 -9.04
CA GLU A 711 10.62 -25.74 -9.30
C GLU A 711 9.49 -26.09 -8.33
N HIS A 712 9.69 -25.82 -7.03
CA HIS A 712 8.65 -26.01 -6.03
C HIS A 712 7.39 -25.17 -6.30
N ALA A 713 7.57 -23.95 -6.81
CA ALA A 713 6.45 -23.09 -7.20
C ALA A 713 5.67 -23.65 -8.40
N PHE A 714 6.36 -24.26 -9.37
CA PHE A 714 5.72 -24.95 -10.50
C PHE A 714 5.00 -26.23 -10.08
N ASP A 715 5.57 -27.00 -9.15
CA ASP A 715 4.92 -28.20 -8.61
C ASP A 715 3.64 -27.83 -7.86
N ALA A 716 3.71 -26.85 -6.96
CA ALA A 716 2.55 -26.34 -6.25
C ALA A 716 1.46 -25.83 -7.21
N HIS A 717 1.85 -25.15 -8.30
CA HIS A 717 0.95 -24.74 -9.36
C HIS A 717 0.26 -25.93 -10.05
N ASN A 718 1.07 -26.88 -10.52
CA ASN A 718 0.62 -28.04 -11.27
C ASN A 718 -0.30 -28.93 -10.44
N ASP A 719 0.06 -29.21 -9.19
CA ASP A 719 -0.73 -29.98 -8.24
C ASP A 719 -2.09 -29.34 -7.97
N ALA A 720 -2.13 -28.02 -7.80
CA ALA A 720 -3.38 -27.28 -7.62
C ALA A 720 -4.30 -27.41 -8.85
N VAL A 721 -3.73 -27.33 -10.06
CA VAL A 721 -4.46 -27.48 -11.32
C VAL A 721 -4.96 -28.93 -11.51
N LEU A 722 -4.10 -29.92 -11.28
CA LEU A 722 -4.43 -31.35 -11.39
C LEU A 722 -5.49 -31.76 -10.35
N SER A 723 -5.37 -31.28 -9.11
CA SER A 723 -6.35 -31.50 -8.05
C SER A 723 -7.72 -30.91 -8.42
N ALA A 724 -7.74 -29.69 -8.99
CA ALA A 724 -8.97 -29.09 -9.49
C ALA A 724 -9.60 -29.92 -10.62
N GLN A 725 -8.80 -30.42 -11.57
CA GLN A 725 -9.27 -31.29 -12.65
C GLN A 725 -9.85 -32.61 -12.11
N LYS A 726 -9.13 -33.30 -11.21
CA LYS A 726 -9.57 -34.55 -10.57
C LYS A 726 -10.91 -34.39 -9.85
N LYS A 727 -11.10 -33.26 -9.16
CA LYS A 727 -12.34 -32.93 -8.45
C LYS A 727 -13.43 -32.32 -9.34
N ARG A 728 -13.22 -32.23 -10.66
CA ARG A 728 -14.12 -31.58 -11.64
C ARG A 728 -14.48 -30.13 -11.27
N TYR A 729 -13.56 -29.43 -10.63
CA TYR A 729 -13.70 -28.03 -10.26
C TYR A 729 -13.08 -27.10 -11.31
N SER A 730 -13.53 -25.85 -11.31
CA SER A 730 -12.87 -24.80 -12.09
C SER A 730 -11.47 -24.54 -11.54
N ARG A 731 -10.46 -24.50 -12.42
CA ARG A 731 -9.11 -24.06 -12.07
C ARG A 731 -9.05 -22.60 -11.58
N PHE A 732 -10.04 -21.78 -11.95
CA PHE A 732 -10.17 -20.40 -11.46
C PHE A 732 -10.76 -20.39 -10.06
N ARG A 733 -9.97 -20.84 -9.09
CA ARG A 733 -10.26 -20.87 -7.66
C ARG A 733 -9.13 -20.18 -6.92
N TYR A 734 -9.45 -19.52 -5.83
CA TYR A 734 -8.45 -18.87 -4.98
C TYR A 734 -7.65 -19.91 -4.19
N ALA A 735 -6.32 -19.75 -4.17
CA ALA A 735 -5.39 -20.70 -3.56
C ALA A 735 -5.00 -20.38 -2.11
N GLY A 736 -5.55 -19.31 -1.52
CA GLY A 736 -5.15 -18.82 -0.21
C GLY A 736 -4.01 -17.78 -0.27
N VAL A 737 -3.58 -17.32 0.90
CA VAL A 737 -2.57 -16.26 1.07
C VAL A 737 -1.13 -16.78 1.01
N GLY A 738 -0.92 -18.09 0.98
CA GLY A 738 0.41 -18.71 1.17
C GLY A 738 1.49 -18.25 0.19
N VAL A 739 1.17 -17.98 -1.07
CA VAL A 739 2.17 -17.51 -2.06
C VAL A 739 2.72 -16.13 -1.68
N PHE A 740 1.86 -15.23 -1.18
CA PHE A 740 2.30 -13.93 -0.70
C PHE A 740 3.25 -14.07 0.49
N GLU A 741 2.91 -14.94 1.44
CA GLU A 741 3.69 -15.16 2.67
C GLU A 741 5.04 -15.83 2.34
N GLU A 742 5.05 -16.77 1.41
CA GLU A 742 6.25 -17.49 0.98
C GLU A 742 7.24 -16.59 0.26
N LEU A 743 6.77 -15.74 -0.67
CA LEU A 743 7.63 -14.79 -1.38
C LEU A 743 8.21 -13.72 -0.44
N LEU A 744 7.49 -13.35 0.63
CA LEU A 744 8.03 -12.51 1.70
C LEU A 744 9.08 -13.27 2.54
N ARG A 745 8.80 -14.53 2.89
CA ARG A 745 9.70 -15.38 3.68
C ARG A 745 11.05 -15.60 3.00
N GLN A 746 11.03 -15.78 1.69
CA GLN A 746 12.22 -15.98 0.87
C GLN A 746 12.95 -14.66 0.54
N GLY A 747 12.43 -13.51 0.98
CA GLY A 747 13.03 -12.20 0.71
C GLY A 747 12.90 -11.72 -0.74
N VAL A 748 12.22 -12.49 -1.61
CA VAL A 748 11.96 -12.11 -3.01
C VAL A 748 11.08 -10.87 -3.07
N LEU A 749 10.02 -10.82 -2.24
CA LEU A 749 9.17 -9.65 -2.08
C LEU A 749 9.58 -8.89 -0.81
N CYS A 750 9.78 -7.58 -0.94
CA CYS A 750 10.11 -6.69 0.18
C CYS A 750 8.98 -5.67 0.41
N LEU A 751 8.73 -5.36 1.69
CA LEU A 751 7.74 -4.36 2.12
C LEU A 751 8.40 -3.28 2.96
N ASN A 752 8.01 -2.03 2.76
CA ASN A 752 8.36 -0.97 3.72
C ASN A 752 7.52 -1.07 5.00
N SER A 753 8.00 -0.43 6.08
CA SER A 753 7.38 -0.48 7.42
C SER A 753 5.91 -0.01 7.43
N GLY A 754 5.56 0.98 6.61
CA GLY A 754 4.18 1.48 6.51
C GLY A 754 3.24 0.51 5.78
N THR A 755 3.76 -0.29 4.84
CA THR A 755 2.97 -1.17 3.98
C THR A 755 2.77 -2.54 4.58
N GLU A 756 3.67 -2.98 5.47
CA GLU A 756 3.54 -4.23 6.22
C GLU A 756 2.19 -4.35 6.92
N ALA A 757 1.88 -3.44 7.86
CA ALA A 757 0.67 -3.53 8.67
C ALA A 757 -0.61 -3.53 7.80
N THR A 758 -0.58 -2.77 6.70
CA THR A 758 -1.68 -2.73 5.73
C THR A 758 -1.79 -4.05 4.96
N SER A 759 -0.66 -4.63 4.53
CA SER A 759 -0.62 -5.89 3.79
C SER A 759 -1.12 -7.04 4.67
N GLN A 760 -0.69 -7.08 5.93
CA GLN A 760 -1.12 -8.08 6.90
C GLN A 760 -2.63 -8.01 7.14
N ALA A 761 -3.17 -6.80 7.37
CA ALA A 761 -4.62 -6.62 7.52
C ALA A 761 -5.41 -7.04 6.27
N ILE A 762 -4.84 -6.86 5.07
CA ILE A 762 -5.44 -7.34 3.82
C ILE A 762 -5.41 -8.87 3.78
N SER A 763 -4.27 -9.50 4.07
CA SER A 763 -4.11 -10.96 4.10
C SER A 763 -5.09 -11.61 5.08
N ASP A 764 -5.20 -11.11 6.31
CA ASP A 764 -6.11 -11.65 7.34
C ASP A 764 -7.57 -11.55 6.91
N ARG A 765 -7.96 -10.40 6.35
CA ARG A 765 -9.29 -10.21 5.79
C ARG A 765 -9.56 -11.18 4.64
N THR A 766 -8.62 -11.33 3.72
CA THR A 766 -8.76 -12.24 2.57
C THR A 766 -8.83 -13.70 3.02
N ALA A 767 -8.02 -14.11 4.00
CA ALA A 767 -8.07 -15.44 4.60
C ALA A 767 -9.43 -15.70 5.26
N MET A 768 -9.97 -14.71 5.99
CA MET A 768 -11.30 -14.79 6.56
C MET A 768 -12.39 -14.90 5.49
N PHE A 769 -12.31 -14.11 4.42
CA PHE A 769 -13.23 -14.22 3.28
C PHE A 769 -13.18 -15.59 2.60
N ASN A 770 -11.98 -16.18 2.52
CA ASN A 770 -11.85 -17.53 2.00
C ASN A 770 -12.56 -18.56 2.88
N ARG A 771 -12.38 -18.48 4.21
CA ARG A 771 -13.07 -19.35 5.18
C ARG A 771 -14.59 -19.19 5.15
N MET A 772 -15.09 -18.01 4.80
CA MET A 772 -16.51 -17.74 4.57
C MET A 772 -17.03 -18.27 3.21
N GLY A 773 -16.18 -18.90 2.40
CA GLY A 773 -16.56 -19.44 1.08
C GLY A 773 -16.74 -18.39 -0.03
N LEU A 774 -16.37 -17.12 0.21
CA LEU A 774 -16.62 -16.02 -0.74
C LEU A 774 -15.79 -16.13 -2.03
N PHE A 775 -14.68 -16.86 -1.99
CA PHE A 775 -13.82 -17.10 -3.15
C PHE A 775 -13.99 -18.50 -3.76
N GLU A 776 -14.78 -19.38 -3.14
CA GLU A 776 -14.95 -20.77 -3.57
C GLU A 776 -15.99 -20.94 -4.67
N ARG A 777 -16.92 -19.99 -4.81
CA ARG A 777 -17.97 -20.02 -5.83
C ARG A 777 -17.48 -19.52 -7.20
N LYS A 778 -17.87 -20.25 -8.26
CA LYS A 778 -17.62 -19.88 -9.67
C LYS A 778 -18.22 -18.49 -9.96
N ASP A 779 -17.50 -17.69 -10.74
CA ASP A 779 -17.78 -16.29 -11.16
C ASP A 779 -19.01 -15.62 -10.48
N ASN A 780 -18.72 -14.69 -9.57
CA ASN A 780 -19.50 -14.15 -8.44
C ASN A 780 -20.89 -13.52 -8.76
N ARG A 781 -21.46 -13.71 -9.95
CA ARG A 781 -22.80 -13.17 -10.28
C ARG A 781 -23.90 -13.75 -9.40
N THR A 782 -23.83 -15.03 -9.07
CA THR A 782 -24.79 -15.67 -8.15
C THR A 782 -24.67 -15.15 -6.73
N LEU A 783 -23.45 -14.90 -6.26
CA LEU A 783 -23.19 -14.26 -4.96
C LEU A 783 -23.70 -12.81 -4.94
N ALA A 784 -23.51 -12.08 -6.04
CA ALA A 784 -24.08 -10.75 -6.19
C ALA A 784 -25.62 -10.78 -6.18
N GLN A 785 -26.26 -11.80 -6.77
CA GLN A 785 -27.72 -11.94 -6.74
C GLN A 785 -28.26 -12.13 -5.31
N ALA A 786 -27.52 -12.82 -4.44
CA ALA A 786 -27.87 -12.95 -3.02
C ALA A 786 -27.64 -11.65 -2.23
N GLY A 787 -26.68 -10.82 -2.64
CA GLY A 787 -26.45 -9.53 -1.99
C GLY A 787 -27.54 -8.49 -2.29
N ILE A 788 -27.83 -7.66 -1.28
CA ILE A 788 -28.78 -6.54 -1.37
C ILE A 788 -28.17 -5.34 -2.10
N SER A 789 -29.03 -4.45 -2.59
CA SER A 789 -28.64 -3.22 -3.25
C SER A 789 -28.02 -2.20 -2.28
N MET A 790 -27.22 -1.27 -2.80
CA MET A 790 -26.71 -0.15 -1.98
C MET A 790 -27.83 0.74 -1.42
N SER A 791 -28.97 0.84 -2.10
CA SER A 791 -30.14 1.59 -1.61
C SER A 791 -30.75 0.93 -0.38
N GLU A 792 -31.00 -0.38 -0.42
CA GLU A 792 -31.55 -1.13 0.71
C GLU A 792 -30.57 -1.12 1.90
N TYR A 793 -29.29 -1.35 1.64
CA TYR A 793 -28.26 -1.26 2.68
C TYR A 793 -28.21 0.13 3.33
N ARG A 794 -28.35 1.23 2.56
CA ARG A 794 -28.43 2.59 3.12
C ARG A 794 -29.65 2.77 4.03
N GLN A 795 -30.78 2.12 3.74
CA GLN A 795 -31.98 2.15 4.59
C GLN A 795 -31.75 1.38 5.90
N ILE A 796 -31.20 0.16 5.85
CA ILE A 796 -30.82 -0.62 7.04
C ILE A 796 -29.92 0.22 7.95
N LYS A 797 -28.91 0.85 7.34
CA LYS A 797 -27.99 1.71 8.06
C LYS A 797 -28.66 2.94 8.65
N ALA A 798 -29.56 3.59 7.92
CA ALA A 798 -30.30 4.75 8.41
C ALA A 798 -31.14 4.39 9.65
N LYS A 799 -31.80 3.23 9.62
CA LYS A 799 -32.55 2.69 10.77
C LYS A 799 -31.65 2.48 11.98
N ARG A 800 -30.47 1.88 11.80
CA ARG A 800 -29.50 1.68 12.90
C ARG A 800 -28.96 3.00 13.46
N VAL A 801 -28.69 3.99 12.60
CA VAL A 801 -28.29 5.33 13.05
C VAL A 801 -29.39 6.02 13.84
N ALA A 802 -30.67 5.82 13.48
CA ALA A 802 -31.79 6.41 14.23
C ALA A 802 -31.86 5.87 15.67
N THR A 803 -31.73 4.55 15.86
CA THR A 803 -31.62 3.94 17.20
C THR A 803 -30.42 4.50 17.97
N LEU A 804 -29.26 4.60 17.31
CA LEU A 804 -28.04 5.12 17.94
C LEU A 804 -28.18 6.58 18.41
N ARG A 805 -29.01 7.40 17.76
CA ARG A 805 -29.29 8.77 18.23
C ARG A 805 -30.03 8.77 19.56
N GLN A 806 -30.92 7.80 19.79
CA GLN A 806 -31.61 7.63 21.07
C GLN A 806 -30.59 7.24 22.16
N ASP A 807 -29.74 6.25 21.88
CA ASP A 807 -28.69 5.82 22.80
C ASP A 807 -27.73 6.96 23.17
N ARG A 808 -27.33 7.78 22.18
CA ARG A 808 -26.48 8.96 22.40
C ARG A 808 -27.16 10.05 23.21
N THR A 809 -28.48 10.19 23.06
CA THR A 809 -29.25 11.16 23.87
C THR A 809 -29.31 10.69 25.32
N ALA A 810 -29.57 9.40 25.55
CA ALA A 810 -29.51 8.80 26.88
C ALA A 810 -28.11 8.90 27.50
N SER A 811 -27.06 8.56 26.74
CA SER A 811 -25.65 8.73 27.11
C SER A 811 -25.34 10.18 27.50
N ARG A 812 -25.77 11.16 26.72
CA ARG A 812 -25.56 12.59 27.03
C ARG A 812 -26.23 12.98 28.34
N ARG A 813 -27.48 12.54 28.58
CA ARG A 813 -28.19 12.80 29.83
C ARG A 813 -27.45 12.23 31.03
N ARG A 814 -26.97 10.98 30.93
CA ARG A 814 -26.15 10.36 31.98
C ARG A 814 -24.87 11.13 32.25
N ALA A 815 -24.11 11.47 31.20
CA ALA A 815 -22.87 12.23 31.35
C ALA A 815 -23.10 13.63 31.95
N ALA A 816 -24.20 14.31 31.59
CA ALA A 816 -24.56 15.60 32.17
C ALA A 816 -24.91 15.46 33.65
N GLN A 817 -25.70 14.45 34.03
CA GLN A 817 -26.02 14.17 35.43
C GLN A 817 -24.77 13.84 36.26
N MET A 818 -23.85 13.04 35.73
CA MET A 818 -22.60 12.75 36.44
C MET A 818 -21.73 14.01 36.62
N LEU A 819 -21.71 14.92 35.64
CA LEU A 819 -21.02 16.21 35.76
C LEU A 819 -21.66 17.12 36.81
N GLU A 820 -22.99 17.08 36.93
CA GLU A 820 -23.75 17.82 37.96
C GLU A 820 -23.44 17.25 39.35
N ASN A 821 -23.49 15.92 39.52
CA ASN A 821 -23.13 15.27 40.78
C ASN A 821 -21.70 15.61 41.25
N VAL A 822 -20.73 15.68 40.32
CA VAL A 822 -19.35 16.07 40.64
C VAL A 822 -19.27 17.52 41.12
N LYS A 823 -20.11 18.42 40.59
CA LYS A 823 -20.14 19.83 41.01
C LYS A 823 -20.83 20.00 42.37
N ASP A 824 -21.94 19.32 42.57
CA ASP A 824 -22.77 19.47 43.76
C ASP A 824 -22.13 18.82 44.99
N SER A 825 -21.47 17.66 44.83
CA SER A 825 -20.84 16.94 45.94
C SER A 825 -19.58 16.17 45.49
N PRO A 826 -18.45 16.86 45.29
CA PRO A 826 -17.22 16.28 44.75
C PRO A 826 -16.69 15.09 45.57
N ALA A 827 -16.68 15.20 46.90
CA ALA A 827 -16.16 14.15 47.78
C ALA A 827 -17.08 12.91 47.83
N ALA A 828 -18.40 13.10 47.80
CA ALA A 828 -19.37 11.99 47.76
C ALA A 828 -19.31 11.22 46.42
N TYR A 829 -19.15 11.95 45.31
CA TYR A 829 -18.90 11.34 44.01
C TYR A 829 -17.58 10.53 44.02
N ALA A 830 -16.50 11.11 44.55
CA ALA A 830 -15.20 10.44 44.65
C ALA A 830 -15.27 9.15 45.48
N ALA A 831 -16.00 9.17 46.61
CA ALA A 831 -16.25 8.00 47.44
C ALA A 831 -17.02 6.90 46.70
N THR A 832 -18.07 7.27 45.95
CA THR A 832 -18.85 6.32 45.14
C THR A 832 -17.98 5.68 44.05
N ALA A 833 -17.20 6.49 43.33
CA ALA A 833 -16.30 6.01 42.28
C ALA A 833 -15.18 5.10 42.83
N LEU A 834 -14.73 5.34 44.06
CA LEU A 834 -13.77 4.51 44.76
C LEU A 834 -14.39 3.15 45.14
N SER A 835 -15.61 3.16 45.66
CA SER A 835 -16.37 1.94 46.02
C SER A 835 -16.69 1.08 44.80
N ASP A 836 -17.13 1.68 43.69
CA ASP A 836 -17.37 0.97 42.42
C ASP A 836 -16.10 0.29 41.89
N ALA A 837 -14.96 0.97 41.99
CA ALA A 837 -13.67 0.39 41.60
C ALA A 837 -13.26 -0.77 42.53
N ALA A 838 -13.44 -0.62 43.84
CA ALA A 838 -13.17 -1.68 44.82
C ALA A 838 -14.03 -2.93 44.57
N ALA A 839 -15.33 -2.75 44.31
CA ALA A 839 -16.25 -3.85 44.00
C ALA A 839 -15.83 -4.65 42.75
N VAL A 840 -15.40 -3.97 41.68
CA VAL A 840 -14.90 -4.63 40.46
C VAL A 840 -13.59 -5.38 40.73
N LEU A 841 -12.68 -4.80 41.52
CA LEU A 841 -11.44 -5.49 41.91
C LEU A 841 -11.73 -6.75 42.74
N MET A 842 -12.68 -6.68 43.67
CA MET A 842 -13.13 -7.82 44.47
C MET A 842 -13.72 -8.94 43.61
N GLN A 843 -14.53 -8.60 42.60
CA GLN A 843 -15.09 -9.58 41.67
C GLN A 843 -14.00 -10.35 40.91
N HIS A 844 -12.97 -9.64 40.42
CA HIS A 844 -11.84 -10.28 39.74
C HIS A 844 -10.94 -11.05 40.71
N TYR A 845 -10.78 -10.56 41.94
CA TYR A 845 -9.97 -11.20 42.97
C TYR A 845 -10.43 -12.63 43.24
N GLN A 846 -11.75 -12.85 43.42
CA GLN A 846 -12.29 -14.19 43.64
C GLN A 846 -11.95 -15.17 42.51
N SER A 847 -12.10 -14.74 41.25
CA SER A 847 -11.81 -15.56 40.08
C SER A 847 -10.32 -15.87 39.96
N ILE A 848 -9.47 -14.84 40.08
CA ILE A 848 -8.02 -14.96 39.90
C ILE A 848 -7.39 -15.74 41.05
N TYR A 849 -7.88 -15.59 42.28
CA TYR A 849 -7.40 -16.36 43.43
C TYR A 849 -7.67 -17.85 43.25
N SER A 850 -8.84 -18.22 42.74
CA SER A 850 -9.20 -19.61 42.43
C SER A 850 -8.30 -20.19 41.33
N GLU A 851 -8.02 -19.42 40.27
CA GLU A 851 -7.07 -19.82 39.22
C GLU A 851 -5.64 -19.98 39.77
N TRP A 852 -5.18 -19.02 40.58
CA TRP A 852 -3.86 -19.04 41.19
C TRP A 852 -3.66 -20.28 42.06
N LEU A 853 -4.63 -20.65 42.89
CA LEU A 853 -4.59 -21.88 43.69
C LEU A 853 -4.40 -23.12 42.81
N ALA A 854 -5.12 -23.20 41.68
CA ALA A 854 -4.97 -24.30 40.74
C ALA A 854 -3.57 -24.33 40.09
N TYR A 855 -3.02 -23.17 39.73
CA TYR A 855 -1.66 -23.07 39.19
C TYR A 855 -0.60 -23.43 40.25
N ALA A 856 -0.74 -22.96 41.48
CA ALA A 856 0.16 -23.26 42.59
C ALA A 856 0.17 -24.75 42.94
N LEU A 857 -1.01 -25.40 42.95
CA LEU A 857 -1.12 -26.85 43.09
C LEU A 857 -0.43 -27.57 41.92
N GLY A 858 -0.63 -27.11 40.69
CA GLY A 858 0.05 -27.65 39.50
C GLY A 858 1.58 -27.58 39.61
N VAL A 859 2.12 -26.47 40.13
CA VAL A 859 3.55 -26.33 40.43
C VAL A 859 4.01 -27.31 41.51
N HIS A 860 3.23 -27.44 42.60
CA HIS A 860 3.54 -28.36 43.69
C HIS A 860 3.60 -29.82 43.23
N LEU A 861 2.69 -30.21 42.33
CA LEU A 861 2.63 -31.54 41.72
C LEU A 861 3.64 -31.77 40.58
N GLY A 862 4.55 -30.80 40.34
CA GLY A 862 5.56 -30.89 39.29
C GLY A 862 5.00 -30.92 37.86
N GLN A 863 3.78 -30.42 37.64
CA GLN A 863 3.13 -30.42 36.34
C GLN A 863 3.57 -29.22 35.50
N THR A 864 3.53 -29.38 34.18
CA THR A 864 3.69 -28.29 33.21
C THR A 864 2.35 -27.99 32.55
N GLY A 865 2.12 -26.73 32.16
CA GLY A 865 0.96 -26.36 31.34
C GLY A 865 0.92 -27.15 30.03
N PHE A 866 -0.28 -27.34 29.48
CA PHE A 866 -0.46 -28.02 28.19
C PHE A 866 -0.10 -27.12 27.00
N ASP A 867 -0.25 -25.81 27.18
CA ASP A 867 0.28 -24.76 26.32
C ASP A 867 1.73 -24.42 26.71
N ASP A 868 2.53 -23.81 25.82
CA ASP A 868 3.94 -23.50 26.15
C ASP A 868 4.13 -22.40 27.23
N VAL A 869 3.11 -22.08 28.04
CA VAL A 869 3.21 -21.24 29.25
C VAL A 869 3.16 -22.14 30.48
N ASN A 870 4.26 -22.25 31.21
CA ASN A 870 4.33 -23.12 32.38
C ASN A 870 3.49 -22.61 33.57
N PHE A 871 3.09 -23.52 34.47
CA PHE A 871 2.31 -23.15 35.67
C PHE A 871 3.06 -22.23 36.62
N GLN A 872 4.40 -22.24 36.62
CA GLN A 872 5.23 -21.34 37.43
C GLN A 872 5.03 -19.87 37.03
N ALA A 873 5.09 -19.56 35.73
CA ALA A 873 4.85 -18.20 35.23
C ALA A 873 3.42 -17.74 35.54
N ARG A 874 2.43 -18.64 35.39
CA ARG A 874 1.03 -18.35 35.71
C ARG A 874 0.82 -18.07 37.20
N ALA A 875 1.37 -18.91 38.06
CA ALA A 875 1.31 -18.73 39.51
C ALA A 875 2.00 -17.42 39.93
N LYS A 876 3.18 -17.10 39.38
CA LYS A 876 3.90 -15.85 39.68
C LYS A 876 3.11 -14.61 39.28
N VAL A 877 2.63 -14.54 38.03
CA VAL A 877 1.92 -13.35 37.53
C VAL A 877 0.57 -13.15 38.21
N SER A 878 -0.20 -14.22 38.44
CA SER A 878 -1.45 -14.13 39.20
C SER A 878 -1.19 -13.73 40.65
N ARG A 879 -0.12 -14.23 41.28
CA ARG A 879 0.24 -13.84 42.65
C ARG A 879 0.57 -12.35 42.75
N ILE A 880 1.39 -11.83 41.84
CA ILE A 880 1.72 -10.40 41.77
C ILE A 880 0.44 -9.56 41.70
N TRP A 881 -0.53 -9.94 40.87
CA TRP A 881 -1.80 -9.22 40.75
C TRP A 881 -2.62 -9.24 42.05
N LEU A 882 -2.66 -10.40 42.74
CA LEU A 882 -3.35 -10.56 44.02
C LEU A 882 -2.71 -9.69 45.11
N ASP A 883 -1.38 -9.71 45.23
CA ASP A 883 -0.63 -8.91 46.19
C ASP A 883 -0.83 -7.39 45.96
N GLU A 884 -0.78 -6.95 44.70
CA GLU A 884 -1.09 -5.57 44.31
C GLU A 884 -2.52 -5.18 44.76
N THR A 885 -3.50 -6.04 44.49
CA THR A 885 -4.92 -5.80 44.79
C THR A 885 -5.20 -5.77 46.29
N GLU A 886 -4.58 -6.65 47.06
CA GLU A 886 -4.69 -6.68 48.53
C GLU A 886 -4.16 -5.40 49.16
N THR A 887 -3.00 -4.92 48.69
CA THR A 887 -2.41 -3.68 49.18
C THR A 887 -3.26 -2.46 48.82
N MET A 888 -3.85 -2.46 47.62
CA MET A 888 -4.82 -1.43 47.25
C MET A 888 -6.05 -1.46 48.17
N LEU A 889 -6.64 -2.62 48.40
CA LEU A 889 -7.86 -2.72 49.23
C LEU A 889 -7.60 -2.50 50.73
N ALA A 890 -6.34 -2.58 51.18
CA ALA A 890 -5.96 -2.36 52.56
C ALA A 890 -5.83 -0.89 52.97
N ASP A 891 -5.60 0.01 52.03
CA ASP A 891 -5.34 1.42 52.31
C ASP A 891 -6.08 2.33 51.31
N VAL A 892 -6.98 3.18 51.83
CA VAL A 892 -7.75 4.18 51.06
C VAL A 892 -6.81 5.11 50.28
N ASP A 893 -5.67 5.49 50.83
CA ASP A 893 -4.72 6.38 50.18
C ASP A 893 -4.00 5.69 49.01
N VAL A 894 -3.66 4.41 49.14
CA VAL A 894 -3.09 3.62 48.03
C VAL A 894 -4.13 3.36 46.95
N LEU A 895 -5.35 2.98 47.32
CA LEU A 895 -6.44 2.74 46.37
C LEU A 895 -6.76 4.01 45.60
N SER A 896 -7.02 5.12 46.30
CA SER A 896 -7.41 6.39 45.68
C SER A 896 -6.32 6.92 44.73
N LYS A 897 -5.03 6.77 45.08
CA LYS A 897 -3.90 7.12 44.22
C LYS A 897 -3.84 6.30 42.93
N THR A 898 -4.31 5.06 42.96
CA THR A 898 -4.24 4.11 41.84
C THR A 898 -5.47 4.19 40.93
N VAL A 899 -6.66 4.38 41.51
CA VAL A 899 -7.93 4.29 40.77
C VAL A 899 -8.60 5.64 40.49
N LEU A 900 -8.48 6.65 41.36
CA LEU A 900 -9.15 7.95 41.20
C LEU A 900 -8.32 8.96 40.40
N LEU A 901 -8.98 9.90 39.71
CA LEU A 901 -8.35 11.09 39.15
C LEU A 901 -7.79 12.00 40.26
N ASP A 902 -6.75 12.77 39.96
CA ASP A 902 -6.13 13.68 40.93
C ASP A 902 -7.13 14.68 41.51
N GLU A 903 -8.09 15.16 40.71
CA GLU A 903 -9.18 16.05 41.17
C GLU A 903 -10.09 15.37 42.20
N HIS A 904 -10.50 14.13 41.95
CA HIS A 904 -11.36 13.36 42.86
C HIS A 904 -10.62 12.93 44.12
N ARG A 905 -9.33 12.60 44.00
CA ARG A 905 -8.47 12.32 45.15
C ARG A 905 -8.32 13.56 46.03
N ALA A 906 -8.09 14.73 45.43
CA ALA A 906 -8.02 15.99 46.19
C ALA A 906 -9.34 16.31 46.89
N ALA A 907 -10.47 16.12 46.21
CA ALA A 907 -11.80 16.28 46.80
C ALA A 907 -12.05 15.31 47.98
N LEU A 908 -11.72 14.03 47.82
CA LEU A 908 -11.85 13.03 48.90
C LEU A 908 -10.96 13.38 50.10
N ASN A 909 -9.74 13.86 49.87
CA ASN A 909 -8.83 14.26 50.94
C ASN A 909 -9.24 15.55 51.66
N SER A 910 -10.05 16.39 51.03
CA SER A 910 -10.58 17.62 51.64
C SER A 910 -11.72 17.38 52.62
N ASP A 911 -12.42 16.24 52.52
CA ASP A 911 -13.52 15.85 53.41
C ASP A 911 -13.15 14.64 54.26
N TRP A 912 -12.71 14.93 55.50
CA TRP A 912 -12.25 13.90 56.43
C TRP A 912 -13.37 12.94 56.87
N GLN A 913 -14.63 13.39 56.91
CA GLN A 913 -15.76 12.56 57.38
C GLN A 913 -16.08 11.47 56.35
N ILE A 914 -16.14 11.84 55.08
CA ILE A 914 -16.35 10.91 53.97
C ILE A 914 -15.14 9.97 53.84
N LYS A 915 -13.91 10.50 53.94
CA LYS A 915 -12.70 9.67 53.93
C LYS A 915 -12.69 8.64 55.07
N ALA A 916 -13.06 9.04 56.29
CA ALA A 916 -13.14 8.12 57.43
C ALA A 916 -14.24 7.06 57.27
N ALA A 917 -15.36 7.39 56.59
CA ALA A 917 -16.37 6.39 56.22
C ALA A 917 -15.81 5.38 55.22
N MET A 918 -15.08 5.83 54.20
CA MET A 918 -14.43 4.93 53.22
C MET A 918 -13.38 4.01 53.86
N VAL A 919 -12.64 4.47 54.87
CA VAL A 919 -11.73 3.60 55.63
C VAL A 919 -12.50 2.45 56.30
N ARG A 920 -13.67 2.72 56.88
CA ARG A 920 -14.52 1.68 57.48
C ARG A 920 -15.09 0.73 56.44
N ASP A 921 -15.50 1.24 55.29
CA ASP A 921 -16.05 0.43 54.19
C ASP A 921 -14.96 -0.48 53.58
N LEU A 922 -13.72 0.01 53.41
CA LEU A 922 -12.59 -0.81 52.97
C LEU A 922 -12.20 -1.91 53.97
N ALA A 923 -12.31 -1.64 55.28
CA ALA A 923 -12.09 -2.67 56.30
C ALA A 923 -13.07 -3.86 56.15
N GLN A 924 -14.30 -3.62 55.68
CA GLN A 924 -15.25 -4.70 55.38
C GLN A 924 -14.79 -5.55 54.18
N TYR A 925 -14.22 -4.93 53.15
CA TYR A 925 -13.66 -5.66 52.00
C TYR A 925 -12.49 -6.55 52.41
N GLN A 926 -11.64 -6.12 53.35
CA GLN A 926 -10.57 -6.98 53.89
C GLN A 926 -11.13 -8.24 54.57
N GLN A 927 -12.18 -8.10 55.38
CA GLN A 927 -12.85 -9.25 56.00
C GLN A 927 -13.50 -10.17 54.96
N GLN A 928 -14.03 -9.60 53.88
CA GLN A 928 -14.57 -10.37 52.76
C GLN A 928 -13.48 -11.11 51.98
N LEU A 929 -12.30 -10.52 51.76
CA LEU A 929 -11.16 -11.19 51.12
C LEU A 929 -10.79 -12.47 51.86
N GLU A 930 -10.71 -12.41 53.18
CA GLU A 930 -10.36 -13.58 54.01
C GLU A 930 -11.42 -14.68 53.92
N THR A 931 -12.69 -14.28 53.91
CA THR A 931 -13.82 -15.18 53.69
C THR A 931 -13.75 -15.83 52.29
N LEU A 932 -13.45 -15.05 51.24
CA LEU A 932 -13.34 -15.52 49.87
C LEU A 932 -12.17 -16.47 49.68
N ARG A 933 -11.03 -16.22 50.32
CA ARG A 933 -9.87 -17.14 50.32
C ARG A 933 -10.24 -18.48 50.92
N THR A 934 -10.83 -18.45 52.11
CA THR A 934 -11.29 -19.65 52.81
C THR A 934 -12.31 -20.43 51.97
N GLN A 935 -13.28 -19.73 51.37
CA GLN A 935 -14.26 -20.33 50.47
C GLN A 935 -13.62 -20.94 49.22
N ALA A 936 -12.69 -20.25 48.56
CA ALA A 936 -12.00 -20.77 47.37
C ALA A 936 -11.15 -21.99 47.70
N GLN A 937 -10.45 -21.99 48.84
CA GLN A 937 -9.71 -23.15 49.34
C GLN A 937 -10.66 -24.33 49.61
N GLN A 938 -11.76 -24.10 50.32
CA GLN A 938 -12.76 -25.13 50.61
C GLN A 938 -13.45 -25.65 49.34
N GLN A 939 -13.77 -24.76 48.38
CA GLN A 939 -14.34 -25.12 47.09
C GLN A 939 -13.39 -25.98 46.28
N LEU A 940 -12.09 -25.67 46.21
CA LEU A 940 -11.11 -26.50 45.52
C LEU A 940 -10.87 -27.85 46.23
N GLN A 941 -10.98 -27.89 47.56
CA GLN A 941 -10.93 -29.14 48.34
C GLN A 941 -12.16 -30.04 48.11
N THR A 942 -13.31 -29.46 47.75
CA THR A 942 -14.60 -30.16 47.64
C THR A 942 -15.16 -30.29 46.22
N ARG A 943 -14.64 -29.55 45.23
CA ARG A 943 -15.18 -29.49 43.86
C ARG A 943 -14.87 -30.76 43.05
N VAL A 944 -15.94 -31.31 42.51
CA VAL A 944 -16.00 -31.98 41.20
C VAL A 944 -16.36 -30.90 40.18
N PHE A 945 -15.52 -30.65 39.16
CA PHE A 945 -15.84 -29.59 38.19
C PHE A 945 -16.80 -30.12 37.12
N SER A 946 -17.72 -29.27 36.67
CA SER A 946 -18.65 -29.59 35.58
C SER A 946 -17.98 -29.36 34.21
N GLN A 947 -18.37 -30.15 33.20
CA GLN A 947 -17.78 -30.25 31.85
C GLN A 947 -17.74 -28.96 31.00
N GLN A 948 -18.22 -27.81 31.50
CA GLN A 948 -18.34 -26.56 30.72
C GLN A 948 -17.32 -25.47 31.07
N GLU A 949 -16.48 -25.68 32.09
CA GLU A 949 -15.33 -24.80 32.38
C GLU A 949 -14.10 -25.36 31.63
N VAL A 950 -13.37 -24.55 30.87
CA VAL A 950 -12.18 -24.99 30.13
C VAL A 950 -11.09 -25.34 31.13
N VAL A 951 -11.08 -26.61 31.51
CA VAL A 951 -10.14 -27.20 32.44
C VAL A 951 -9.11 -28.00 31.62
N PRO A 952 -7.79 -27.83 31.85
CA PRO A 952 -6.78 -28.70 31.23
C PRO A 952 -7.12 -30.17 31.50
N TYR A 953 -6.95 -31.03 30.49
CA TYR A 953 -7.25 -32.47 30.54
C TYR A 953 -6.79 -33.19 31.82
N TRP A 954 -5.68 -32.74 32.44
CA TRP A 954 -5.16 -33.26 33.69
C TRP A 954 -5.96 -32.89 34.96
N LEU A 955 -6.53 -31.69 35.02
CA LEU A 955 -7.44 -31.33 36.12
C LEU A 955 -8.74 -32.13 36.00
N LEU A 956 -9.21 -32.43 34.78
CA LEU A 956 -10.35 -33.32 34.55
C LEU A 956 -10.08 -34.74 35.11
N LEU A 957 -8.86 -35.25 34.92
CA LEU A 957 -8.39 -36.52 35.49
C LEU A 957 -8.30 -36.49 37.02
N VAL A 958 -7.78 -35.42 37.61
CA VAL A 958 -7.74 -35.25 39.08
C VAL A 958 -9.15 -35.15 39.67
N GLN A 959 -10.08 -34.51 38.95
CA GLN A 959 -11.48 -34.32 39.36
C GLN A 959 -12.31 -35.60 39.29
N MET A 960 -12.16 -36.42 38.23
CA MET A 960 -12.86 -37.70 38.13
C MET A 960 -12.56 -38.61 39.33
N VAL A 961 -11.37 -38.45 39.92
CA VAL A 961 -10.94 -39.20 41.10
C VAL A 961 -11.39 -38.56 42.41
N LEU A 962 -11.23 -37.24 42.59
CA LEU A 962 -11.73 -36.56 43.79
C LEU A 962 -13.25 -36.72 43.97
N ALA A 963 -13.98 -36.94 42.88
CA ALA A 963 -15.43 -37.12 42.82
C ALA A 963 -15.95 -38.54 43.12
N GLY A 964 -15.09 -39.57 43.10
CA GLY A 964 -15.53 -40.97 43.20
C GLY A 964 -16.49 -41.41 42.09
N LEU A 965 -16.36 -40.89 40.86
CA LEU A 965 -17.31 -41.19 39.78
C LEU A 965 -17.14 -42.62 39.23
N PRO A 966 -18.22 -43.34 38.87
CA PRO A 966 -18.18 -44.78 38.56
C PRO A 966 -17.47 -45.18 37.25
N GLN A 967 -17.00 -44.24 36.43
CA GLN A 967 -16.32 -44.54 35.16
C GLN A 967 -14.81 -44.79 35.29
N ALA A 968 -14.26 -44.80 36.52
CA ALA A 968 -12.84 -45.02 36.79
C ALA A 968 -12.39 -46.50 36.79
N THR A 969 -13.23 -47.44 36.35
CA THR A 969 -12.96 -48.88 36.40
C THR A 969 -12.02 -49.41 35.32
N GLU A 970 -11.56 -48.58 34.37
CA GLU A 970 -10.61 -48.96 33.30
C GLU A 970 -9.23 -48.28 33.40
N LEU A 971 -8.84 -47.77 34.57
CA LEU A 971 -7.49 -47.22 34.77
C LEU A 971 -6.55 -48.33 35.29
N SER A 972 -5.43 -48.56 34.59
CA SER A 972 -4.38 -49.51 35.01
C SER A 972 -3.88 -49.22 36.44
N GLY A 973 -3.39 -50.24 37.17
CA GLY A 973 -2.89 -50.07 38.55
C GLY A 973 -1.81 -48.99 38.73
N TRP A 974 -1.08 -48.67 37.66
CA TRP A 974 -0.12 -47.56 37.62
C TRP A 974 -0.80 -46.18 37.67
N HIS A 975 -1.98 -46.02 37.06
CA HIS A 975 -2.77 -44.79 37.14
C HIS A 975 -3.39 -44.61 38.53
N ILE A 976 -3.87 -45.69 39.16
CA ILE A 976 -4.45 -45.64 40.52
C ILE A 976 -3.41 -45.18 41.55
N ALA A 977 -2.20 -45.75 41.53
CA ALA A 977 -1.13 -45.36 42.45
C ALA A 977 -0.67 -43.90 42.28
N ARG A 978 -0.58 -43.41 41.02
CA ARG A 978 -0.26 -42.01 40.74
C ARG A 978 -1.35 -41.05 41.21
N VAL A 979 -2.59 -41.51 41.13
CA VAL A 979 -3.77 -40.77 41.54
C VAL A 979 -3.86 -40.68 43.05
N GLU A 980 -3.61 -41.77 43.78
CA GLU A 980 -3.52 -41.77 45.25
C GLU A 980 -2.37 -40.89 45.75
N GLN A 981 -1.21 -40.94 45.08
CA GLN A 981 -0.09 -40.05 45.36
C GLN A 981 -0.45 -38.58 45.12
N ALA A 982 -1.10 -38.26 44.00
CA ALA A 982 -1.56 -36.90 43.71
C ALA A 982 -2.60 -36.40 44.72
N GLN A 983 -3.48 -37.28 45.23
CA GLN A 983 -4.40 -36.96 46.30
C GLN A 983 -3.69 -36.71 47.64
N HIS A 984 -2.67 -37.51 47.97
CA HIS A 984 -1.85 -37.31 49.15
C HIS A 984 -1.09 -35.97 49.08
N ASP A 985 -0.46 -35.68 47.95
CA ASP A 985 0.31 -34.45 47.73
C ASP A 985 -0.61 -33.21 47.69
N ALA A 986 -1.81 -33.33 47.11
CA ALA A 986 -2.81 -32.25 47.16
C ALA A 986 -3.29 -31.98 48.60
N ARG A 987 -3.56 -33.03 49.40
CA ARG A 987 -3.90 -32.87 50.82
C ARG A 987 -2.75 -32.24 51.61
N ALA A 988 -1.50 -32.65 51.33
CA ALA A 988 -0.31 -32.05 51.94
C ALA A 988 -0.13 -30.58 51.56
N PHE A 989 -0.39 -30.20 50.30
CA PHE A 989 -0.38 -28.82 49.83
C PHE A 989 -1.40 -27.96 50.57
N PHE A 990 -2.67 -28.39 50.63
CA PHE A 990 -3.71 -27.63 51.31
C PHE A 990 -3.50 -27.56 52.83
N SER A 991 -2.94 -28.61 53.44
CA SER A 991 -2.57 -28.60 54.86
C SER A 991 -1.45 -27.60 55.17
N LYS A 992 -0.46 -27.44 54.28
CA LYS A 992 0.59 -26.42 54.42
C LYS A 992 0.06 -25.00 54.20
N LEU A 993 -0.93 -24.84 53.32
CA LEU A 993 -1.56 -23.54 53.05
C LEU A 993 -2.39 -23.01 54.23
N GLN A 994 -3.02 -23.90 55.01
CA GLN A 994 -3.78 -23.56 56.21
C GLN A 994 -2.91 -23.14 57.41
N GLY A 995 -1.59 -23.30 57.33
CA GLY A 995 -0.64 -22.98 58.42
C GLY A 995 0.08 -21.62 58.28
N LEU A 996 -0.23 -20.81 57.27
CA LEU A 996 0.55 -19.62 56.86
C LEU A 996 -0.11 -18.27 57.21
N ASP A 997 -0.85 -18.20 58.32
CA ASP A 997 -1.36 -16.93 58.91
C ASP A 997 -0.36 -16.24 59.86
N ALA A 998 0.92 -16.64 59.84
CA ALA A 998 2.00 -15.94 60.53
C ALA A 998 3.11 -15.59 59.52
N ALA A 999 3.65 -14.36 59.64
CA ALA A 999 4.65 -13.69 58.81
C ALA A 999 5.71 -14.57 58.11
N PRO A 1000 6.26 -14.13 56.95
CA PRO A 1000 7.17 -14.96 56.16
C PRO A 1000 8.52 -15.14 56.86
N GLU A 1001 8.79 -16.34 57.39
CA GLU A 1001 10.17 -16.80 57.46
C GLU A 1001 10.62 -17.19 56.05
N GLN A 1002 11.75 -16.64 55.63
CA GLN A 1002 12.40 -16.97 54.37
C GLN A 1002 12.60 -18.50 54.27
N PRO A 1003 12.36 -19.12 53.09
CA PRO A 1003 12.80 -20.48 52.88
C PRO A 1003 14.33 -20.49 52.80
N ASN A 1004 14.98 -20.76 53.93
CA ASN A 1004 16.38 -21.15 53.94
C ASN A 1004 16.55 -22.42 53.09
N GLY A 1005 17.27 -22.27 51.98
CA GLY A 1005 18.01 -23.34 51.32
C GLY A 1005 17.19 -24.51 50.78
N ILE A 1006 16.56 -24.33 49.62
CA ILE A 1006 16.49 -25.43 48.64
C ILE A 1006 17.56 -25.12 47.60
N ALA A 1007 18.56 -25.99 47.53
CA ALA A 1007 19.71 -25.88 46.64
C ALA A 1007 19.25 -25.58 45.21
N ILE A 1008 19.81 -24.51 44.65
CA ILE A 1008 19.83 -24.20 43.23
C ILE A 1008 20.44 -25.43 42.53
N MET A 1009 19.63 -26.18 41.79
CA MET A 1009 20.17 -26.96 40.68
C MET A 1009 20.43 -25.98 39.52
N PRO A 1010 21.68 -25.89 39.02
CA PRO A 1010 21.99 -24.96 37.95
C PRO A 1010 21.19 -25.29 36.69
N ALA A 1011 20.67 -24.24 36.06
CA ALA A 1011 20.08 -24.27 34.73
C ALA A 1011 21.15 -24.63 33.68
N ALA A 1012 21.45 -25.92 33.55
CA ALA A 1012 22.35 -26.42 32.52
C ALA A 1012 22.01 -27.88 32.21
N LEU A 1013 20.89 -28.14 31.50
CA LEU A 1013 20.63 -29.31 30.62
C LEU A 1013 19.14 -29.44 30.29
N VAL A 1014 18.55 -28.45 29.62
CA VAL A 1014 17.32 -28.67 28.83
C VAL A 1014 17.47 -27.98 27.48
N GLY A 1015 18.50 -28.42 26.76
CA GLY A 1015 18.66 -28.14 25.33
C GLY A 1015 17.97 -29.22 24.51
N ARG A 1016 16.97 -28.81 23.72
CA ARG A 1016 16.57 -29.34 22.39
C ARG A 1016 16.43 -30.85 22.11
N HIS A 1017 16.56 -31.76 23.06
CA HIS A 1017 16.45 -33.20 22.80
C HIS A 1017 15.51 -33.89 23.80
N SER A 1018 14.19 -33.74 23.62
CA SER A 1018 13.22 -34.62 24.30
C SER A 1018 11.98 -34.99 23.49
N LYS A 1019 11.75 -34.40 22.31
CA LYS A 1019 10.62 -34.81 21.43
C LYS A 1019 10.90 -36.06 20.58
N LEU A 1020 12.16 -36.49 20.42
CA LEU A 1020 12.50 -37.70 19.64
C LEU A 1020 12.50 -39.01 20.45
N ALA A 1021 12.63 -38.94 21.79
CA ALA A 1021 12.76 -40.15 22.61
C ALA A 1021 11.41 -40.84 22.90
N MET A 1022 10.29 -40.10 22.95
CA MET A 1022 8.96 -40.69 23.18
C MET A 1022 8.35 -41.37 21.96
N ALA A 1023 8.79 -41.02 20.73
CA ALA A 1023 8.29 -41.66 19.51
C ALA A 1023 8.91 -43.05 19.28
N ASN A 1024 10.14 -43.31 19.74
CA ASN A 1024 10.81 -44.59 19.56
C ASN A 1024 10.45 -45.66 20.61
N ALA A 1025 9.86 -45.29 21.75
CA ALA A 1025 9.44 -46.25 22.78
C ALA A 1025 8.11 -46.95 22.48
N LEU A 1026 7.29 -46.41 21.56
CA LEU A 1026 5.98 -46.96 21.19
C LEU A 1026 6.00 -47.90 19.97
N VAL A 1027 7.18 -48.12 19.36
CA VAL A 1027 7.33 -48.98 18.17
C VAL A 1027 7.93 -50.37 18.50
N GLN A 1028 8.36 -50.61 19.75
CA GLN A 1028 9.01 -51.89 20.13
C GLN A 1028 8.16 -52.85 20.98
N SER A 1029 6.88 -52.59 21.22
CA SER A 1029 6.02 -53.52 22.00
C SER A 1029 4.91 -54.19 21.19
N ALA A 1030 5.06 -54.31 19.86
CA ALA A 1030 4.14 -55.06 19.01
C ALA A 1030 4.90 -56.19 18.29
N GLN A 1031 4.91 -57.39 18.91
CA GLN A 1031 4.80 -58.73 18.30
C GLN A 1031 5.37 -59.84 19.22
N PRO A 1032 4.81 -61.05 19.10
CA PRO A 1032 3.72 -61.61 19.92
C PRO A 1032 4.13 -62.03 21.34
#